data_AF-A0A1V5QAS6-F1
#
_entry.id   AF-A0A1V5QAS6-F1
#
_cell.length_a   1.000
_cell.length_b   1.000
_cell.length_c   1.000
_cell.angle_alpha   90.00
_cell.angle_beta   90.00
_cell.angle_gamma   90.00
#
_symmetry.space_group_name_H-M   'P 1'
#
loop_
_entity.id
_entity.type
_entity.pdbx_description
1 polymer ?
#
loop_
_entity_poly.entity_id
_entity_poly.type
_entity_poly.pdbx_seq_one_letter_code
_entity_poly.pdbx_strand_id
1 'polypeptide(L)'
;MKKGRNKKNIIRVLLSALVFLAAVFFFRIKTGPAEPDETITGTAQDVEMLYLLDPDGSNIAGGDPSESVLPLAGAGIGIAAPFGRYADNITVDTGDNAVWYSLTDIDDTGVKDLDQDPEAILKYAEERALIPDKMTLYKTSDRSSSYSDTEFSIEGNVITIGLTLDINDKVLYSSYPEFSVSGGSCEYIGLTEDTGLINLTEKPTLRVTNSEGEFSDYTVCAEYLTDLPVLHIDLNDPSKPIERYNTVSANLMIDGENYPMDIRGRGNTSWWSFAQKAYLLKLDDRVPLLGWDASDKWILVPTYIDRTLIRNPVSMKMASIMDNLEYTPQQIPADVFLNGEYAGVYTFSECLDAADDKVDLFTGDTYVPGSPEAFEALATGDLIPSVSTNEGLMEIPFYLECGGDLRSPQTYTKDYFNTAYMPKLFFHYPEPEVTNSDEYKFVQSYMDQVGKAIKTGDGYEEYIDVDSWVDWFIIMEMSCNTDSGFWRSTFMYKRNGEKLMLGPLWDFDRAYGNFANDNPSYRYWSMAEQVYDLAQGHYMSYLYESDEFMEKVRDRWDEKKDELLATAIESVDEYGRMTRTSSVYNGRRWGTYVSEKNLENLKSFIKKRYTWIDESLHTEGFNRHPAPFTVSDPKPDEPEAIDGIFPDGGELGPVLPDGTVPFPGNTDGTPVITETMEVTPGAPFVIPVYGSFKEPDDTGSENSLSENISVALSDFEKDDTWDEKTSVSFNFVNGGVTVRFPEGETGVTDEADSISIDGKRIKILAEGTYVFSGFAPDAQIYVDAPDDAKVHLIFNGLHLNCSDSAPLCDLGSGEVVITLCDGTYNVLSDGKIYAGDAEDEGINACIYSKSDIAVNGGGYLNVEGIRNNGIGSKDNIKIVSGNIYVYAYNNGIKGNDSVAFLGGNVIVHALGDAVKSDKKEVGFIYIDGGNMSFTAEDDAFQCSGAFILKSGKVHVRCLGKTVDCDGYKEGEESLDFVM
;
A
#
# COMPACT_ATOMS: atom_id res chain seq x y z
N MET A 1 9.56 29.11 34.71
CA MET A 1 8.77 29.27 35.96
C MET A 1 9.61 28.91 37.18
N LYS A 2 9.28 29.51 38.33
CA LYS A 2 10.06 29.55 39.59
C LYS A 2 10.07 28.24 40.39
N LYS A 3 11.18 28.08 41.13
CA LYS A 3 11.36 27.44 42.45
C LYS A 3 11.20 25.91 42.58
N GLY A 4 12.36 25.25 42.58
CA GLY A 4 12.88 24.61 43.80
C GLY A 4 12.85 23.09 43.85
N ARG A 5 14.00 22.45 43.56
CA ARG A 5 14.63 21.35 44.34
C ARG A 5 15.99 20.96 43.71
N ASN A 6 16.96 20.67 44.58
CA ASN A 6 18.24 19.96 44.38
C ASN A 6 19.34 20.48 43.42
N LYS A 7 20.06 21.53 43.85
CA LYS A 7 21.36 21.96 43.27
C LYS A 7 22.54 20.97 43.45
N LYS A 8 22.42 19.91 44.25
CA LYS A 8 23.50 18.91 44.46
C LYS A 8 23.53 17.78 43.44
N ASN A 9 22.40 17.48 42.79
CA ASN A 9 22.35 16.41 41.76
C ASN A 9 22.78 16.91 40.39
N ILE A 10 22.51 18.17 40.05
CA ILE A 10 22.92 18.80 38.79
C ILE A 10 24.45 18.91 38.67
N ILE A 11 25.16 19.17 39.78
CA ILE A 11 26.63 19.25 39.76
C ILE A 11 27.27 17.86 39.59
N ARG A 12 26.64 16.78 40.10
CA ARG A 12 27.13 15.41 39.90
C ARG A 12 26.89 14.90 38.48
N VAL A 13 25.72 15.19 37.89
CA VAL A 13 25.41 14.84 36.50
C VAL A 13 26.33 15.59 35.52
N LEU A 14 26.62 16.87 35.76
CA LEU A 14 27.55 17.65 34.94
C LEU A 14 29.01 17.18 35.08
N LEU A 15 29.45 16.72 36.25
CA LEU A 15 30.80 16.16 36.45
C LEU A 15 30.94 14.77 35.81
N SER A 16 29.90 13.92 35.86
CA SER A 16 29.91 12.63 35.18
C SER A 16 29.87 12.76 33.65
N ALA A 17 29.12 13.72 33.12
CA ALA A 17 29.10 14.03 31.68
C ALA A 17 30.45 14.56 31.17
N LEU A 18 31.16 15.37 31.97
CA LEU A 18 32.51 15.86 31.63
C LEU A 18 33.58 14.76 31.66
N VAL A 19 33.46 13.77 32.54
CA VAL A 19 34.37 12.61 32.59
C VAL A 19 34.10 11.65 31.43
N PHE A 20 32.83 11.49 31.03
CA PHE A 20 32.44 10.66 29.89
C PHE A 20 32.89 11.29 28.55
N LEU A 21 32.72 12.62 28.39
CA LEU A 21 33.24 13.36 27.24
C LEU A 21 34.77 13.32 27.14
N ALA A 22 35.50 13.34 28.27
CA ALA A 22 36.96 13.20 28.28
C ALA A 22 37.43 11.78 27.92
N ALA A 23 36.67 10.74 28.26
CA ALA A 23 36.97 9.35 27.92
C ALA A 23 36.71 9.06 26.42
N VAL A 24 35.63 9.61 25.86
CA VAL A 24 35.34 9.52 24.42
C VAL A 24 36.38 10.29 23.59
N PHE A 25 36.87 11.43 24.09
CA PHE A 25 37.94 12.19 23.42
C PHE A 25 39.30 11.49 23.46
N PHE A 26 39.57 10.66 24.48
CA PHE A 26 40.81 9.87 24.57
C PHE A 26 40.79 8.61 23.71
N PHE A 27 39.61 8.02 23.47
CA PHE A 27 39.45 6.86 22.59
C PHE A 27 39.50 7.24 21.10
N ARG A 28 39.02 8.45 20.75
CA ARG A 28 39.03 8.96 19.35
C ARG A 28 40.40 9.44 18.84
N ILE A 29 41.43 9.51 19.69
CA ILE A 29 42.80 9.92 19.29
C ILE A 29 43.69 8.70 18.92
N LYS A 30 43.23 7.46 19.12
CA LYS A 30 44.07 6.26 18.91
C LYS A 30 43.75 5.40 17.68
N THR A 31 42.79 5.77 16.85
CA THR A 31 42.50 5.11 15.58
C THR A 31 42.25 6.15 14.49
N GLY A 32 43.35 6.72 13.97
CA GLY A 32 43.34 7.42 12.68
C GLY A 32 43.60 6.44 11.53
N PRO A 33 43.23 6.78 10.30
CA PRO A 33 43.35 5.89 9.15
C PRO A 33 44.82 5.62 8.83
N ALA A 34 45.15 4.35 8.58
CA ALA A 34 46.48 3.91 8.17
C ALA A 34 46.71 4.24 6.69
N GLU A 35 47.76 5.02 6.40
CA GLU A 35 48.43 5.00 5.09
C GLU A 35 49.45 3.83 5.06
N PRO A 36 49.70 3.21 3.89
CA PRO A 36 50.64 2.10 3.77
C PRO A 36 52.08 2.61 3.71
N ASP A 37 53.00 1.76 4.16
CA ASP A 37 54.47 1.92 4.19
C ASP A 37 55.05 2.70 5.38
N GLU A 38 55.41 1.97 6.46
CA GLU A 38 56.79 1.95 6.96
C GLU A 38 56.97 0.90 8.08
N THR A 39 58.07 0.16 8.00
CA THR A 39 58.46 -0.91 8.92
C THR A 39 59.11 -0.30 10.16
N ILE A 40 58.64 -0.64 11.37
CA ILE A 40 59.40 -0.40 12.61
C ILE A 40 59.54 -1.69 13.42
N THR A 41 60.79 -2.11 13.54
CA THR A 41 61.33 -3.23 14.31
C THR A 41 61.34 -2.96 15.82
N GLY A 42 60.99 -3.96 16.64
CA GLY A 42 61.26 -3.93 18.09
C GLY A 42 60.69 -5.14 18.83
N THR A 43 61.59 -5.97 19.37
CA THR A 43 61.37 -7.32 19.92
C THR A 43 60.83 -7.36 21.35
N ALA A 44 59.83 -8.23 21.55
CA ALA A 44 59.53 -9.13 22.68
C ALA A 44 59.96 -8.74 24.11
N GLN A 45 58.97 -8.47 24.96
CA GLN A 45 58.91 -8.98 26.33
C GLN A 45 57.45 -9.33 26.69
N ASP A 46 57.28 -10.64 26.94
CA ASP A 46 56.30 -11.31 27.80
C ASP A 46 54.84 -11.45 27.32
N VAL A 47 54.66 -12.46 26.46
CA VAL A 47 53.48 -13.33 26.43
C VAL A 47 53.86 -14.63 27.17
N GLU A 48 53.23 -14.92 28.32
CA GLU A 48 53.10 -16.27 28.90
C GLU A 48 51.66 -16.37 29.45
N MET A 49 50.75 -17.06 28.77
CA MET A 49 50.43 -18.49 28.92
C MET A 49 50.09 -18.91 30.36
N LEU A 50 48.78 -19.07 30.59
CA LEU A 50 48.19 -19.83 31.70
C LEU A 50 48.85 -21.22 31.81
N TYR A 51 49.33 -21.55 33.01
CA TYR A 51 49.31 -22.91 33.52
C TYR A 51 48.82 -22.91 34.97
N LEU A 52 47.90 -23.84 35.23
CA LEU A 52 47.38 -24.22 36.55
C LEU A 52 48.52 -24.61 37.50
N LEU A 53 48.48 -24.11 38.74
CA LEU A 53 49.19 -24.65 39.89
C LEU A 53 48.19 -24.84 41.03
N ASP A 54 48.09 -26.06 41.55
CA ASP A 54 47.37 -26.38 42.79
C ASP A 54 48.06 -25.76 44.02
N PRO A 55 47.30 -25.48 45.11
CA PRO A 55 47.69 -24.56 46.16
C PRO A 55 48.51 -25.19 47.30
N ASP A 56 49.54 -25.99 47.00
CA ASP A 56 50.30 -26.69 48.05
C ASP A 56 51.77 -26.84 47.66
N GLY A 57 52.56 -25.77 47.81
CA GLY A 57 53.98 -25.76 47.45
C GLY A 57 54.79 -26.91 48.06
N SER A 58 55.11 -27.93 47.26
CA SER A 58 56.24 -28.84 47.45
C SER A 58 56.70 -29.49 46.13
N ASN A 59 58.00 -29.40 45.82
CA ASN A 59 58.69 -30.10 44.72
C ASN A 59 58.63 -31.64 44.92
N ILE A 60 58.72 -32.53 43.91
CA ILE A 60 59.93 -32.96 43.16
C ILE A 60 59.55 -33.98 42.04
N ALA A 61 60.11 -33.77 40.82
CA ALA A 61 60.60 -34.68 39.76
C ALA A 61 59.91 -36.02 39.31
N GLY A 62 59.71 -36.13 37.98
CA GLY A 62 60.32 -37.18 37.12
C GLY A 62 59.42 -38.26 36.49
N GLY A 63 59.48 -38.42 35.15
CA GLY A 63 59.16 -39.69 34.45
C GLY A 63 58.40 -39.58 33.11
N ASP A 64 58.94 -40.23 32.07
CA ASP A 64 58.57 -40.28 30.63
C ASP A 64 57.38 -41.26 30.33
N PRO A 65 56.96 -41.57 29.06
CA PRO A 65 55.57 -41.45 28.58
C PRO A 65 54.95 -42.81 28.11
N SER A 66 53.63 -42.90 27.89
CA SER A 66 53.05 -43.86 26.91
C SER A 66 51.51 -43.88 26.90
N GLU A 67 50.99 -44.15 25.69
CA GLU A 67 49.63 -44.60 25.29
C GLU A 67 48.64 -43.47 24.92
N SER A 68 48.43 -43.15 23.63
CA SER A 68 47.61 -43.83 22.59
C SER A 68 46.18 -44.13 23.09
N VAL A 69 45.09 -43.60 22.50
CA VAL A 69 44.45 -44.03 21.23
C VAL A 69 43.52 -42.93 20.66
N LEU A 70 43.44 -42.91 19.32
CA LEU A 70 42.65 -42.08 18.36
C LEU A 70 41.08 -42.25 18.45
N PRO A 71 40.26 -41.80 17.48
CA PRO A 71 39.79 -40.43 17.20
C PRO A 71 38.25 -40.33 17.07
N LEU A 72 37.66 -39.12 17.19
CA LEU A 72 36.25 -38.90 16.82
C LEU A 72 36.16 -38.48 15.34
N ALA A 73 35.62 -39.40 14.53
CA ALA A 73 35.15 -39.15 13.17
C ALA A 73 33.78 -38.43 13.22
N GLY A 74 33.54 -37.61 12.20
CA GLY A 74 32.48 -36.61 12.18
C GLY A 74 31.05 -37.12 12.10
N ALA A 75 30.16 -36.21 12.47
CA ALA A 75 28.84 -36.04 11.90
C ALA A 75 28.54 -34.53 11.96
N GLY A 76 28.37 -33.92 10.80
CA GLY A 76 27.91 -32.54 10.71
C GLY A 76 26.45 -32.46 11.11
N ILE A 77 26.12 -31.42 11.88
CA ILE A 77 24.78 -30.85 11.95
C ILE A 77 25.01 -29.34 11.95
N GLY A 78 24.62 -28.72 10.83
CA GLY A 78 24.43 -27.27 10.78
C GLY A 78 23.18 -26.93 11.57
N ILE A 79 23.31 -25.98 12.49
CA ILE A 79 22.17 -25.26 13.06
C ILE A 79 22.40 -23.80 12.73
N ALA A 80 21.55 -23.29 11.85
CA ALA A 80 21.24 -21.89 11.73
C ALA A 80 20.45 -21.50 12.99
N ALA A 81 20.84 -20.41 13.64
CA ALA A 81 20.05 -19.76 14.69
C ALA A 81 19.75 -18.32 14.22
N PRO A 82 18.51 -17.84 14.39
CA PRO A 82 18.13 -16.47 14.05
C PRO A 82 18.52 -15.48 15.15
N PHE A 83 18.78 -14.24 14.72
CA PHE A 83 18.69 -12.96 15.43
C PHE A 83 18.89 -12.94 16.96
N GLY A 84 20.07 -12.45 17.36
CA GLY A 84 20.36 -12.06 18.72
C GLY A 84 19.60 -10.79 19.13
N ARG A 85 19.06 -10.81 20.35
CA ARG A 85 18.59 -9.64 21.07
C ARG A 85 19.29 -9.53 22.43
N TYR A 86 19.79 -8.32 22.68
CA TYR A 86 20.08 -7.68 23.96
C TYR A 86 20.99 -8.41 24.98
N ALA A 87 22.23 -7.92 25.06
CA ALA A 87 22.93 -7.80 26.33
C ALA A 87 23.86 -6.57 26.31
N ASP A 88 23.28 -5.37 26.30
CA ASP A 88 24.00 -4.16 26.70
C ASP A 88 23.70 -3.84 28.17
N ASN A 89 24.78 -3.59 28.92
CA ASN A 89 24.88 -3.20 30.34
C ASN A 89 25.14 -4.31 31.37
N ILE A 90 26.30 -4.97 31.29
CA ILE A 90 26.95 -5.52 32.49
C ILE A 90 27.80 -4.41 33.13
N THR A 91 27.35 -3.90 34.28
CA THR A 91 28.20 -3.12 35.17
C THR A 91 28.92 -4.10 36.09
N VAL A 92 30.24 -4.27 35.92
CA VAL A 92 31.06 -5.05 36.86
C VAL A 92 31.42 -4.13 38.04
N ASP A 93 30.80 -4.37 39.20
CA ASP A 93 31.27 -3.81 40.46
C ASP A 93 32.50 -4.59 40.94
N THR A 94 33.62 -3.89 41.10
CA THR A 94 34.86 -4.43 41.65
C THR A 94 34.99 -3.94 43.09
N GLY A 95 34.61 -4.80 44.03
CA GLY A 95 34.64 -4.47 45.45
C GLY A 95 34.87 -5.69 46.32
N ASP A 96 36.13 -6.07 46.50
CA ASP A 96 36.57 -6.91 47.61
C ASP A 96 36.13 -6.29 48.94
N ASN A 97 35.28 -7.00 49.69
CA ASN A 97 35.34 -7.06 51.15
C ASN A 97 34.48 -8.21 51.67
N ALA A 98 35.18 -9.27 52.08
CA ALA A 98 34.64 -10.39 52.82
C ALA A 98 33.94 -9.92 54.11
N VAL A 99 32.66 -10.27 54.26
CA VAL A 99 31.96 -10.23 55.55
C VAL A 99 31.36 -11.61 55.80
N TRP A 100 31.75 -12.16 56.95
CA TRP A 100 31.37 -13.46 57.48
C TRP A 100 29.85 -13.60 57.65
N TYR A 101 29.29 -14.73 57.20
CA TYR A 101 28.06 -15.26 57.79
C TYR A 101 28.23 -16.71 58.27
N SER A 102 27.76 -16.86 59.51
CA SER A 102 27.69 -18.03 60.36
C SER A 102 26.85 -19.15 59.77
N LEU A 103 27.33 -20.40 59.90
CA LEU A 103 26.48 -21.59 59.82
C LEU A 103 25.42 -21.56 60.92
N THR A 104 24.17 -21.26 60.54
CA THR A 104 22.87 -21.53 61.19
C THR A 104 21.90 -20.65 60.37
N ASP A 105 21.12 -21.17 59.42
CA ASP A 105 20.08 -22.15 59.65
C ASP A 105 19.90 -23.09 58.44
N ILE A 106 19.67 -24.36 58.79
CA ILE A 106 19.07 -25.37 57.93
C ILE A 106 17.57 -25.05 57.92
N ASP A 107 17.00 -24.76 56.76
CA ASP A 107 15.57 -24.97 56.51
C ASP A 107 15.41 -26.19 55.59
N ASP A 108 14.47 -27.04 55.95
CA ASP A 108 14.25 -28.43 55.48
C ASP A 108 13.76 -28.58 54.02
N THR A 109 14.24 -27.77 53.07
CA THR A 109 13.79 -27.86 51.66
C THR A 109 14.87 -27.99 50.60
N GLY A 110 16.16 -27.94 50.96
CA GLY A 110 17.23 -28.46 50.09
C GLY A 110 17.36 -27.83 48.69
N VAL A 111 17.16 -26.51 48.52
CA VAL A 111 17.44 -25.83 47.24
C VAL A 111 18.65 -24.91 47.38
N LYS A 112 19.74 -25.26 46.70
CA LYS A 112 20.85 -24.36 46.36
C LYS A 112 20.63 -23.86 44.94
N ASP A 113 20.90 -22.57 44.73
CA ASP A 113 20.96 -21.85 43.45
C ASP A 113 21.12 -22.75 42.21
N LEU A 114 20.01 -22.90 41.49
CA LEU A 114 19.95 -23.40 40.13
C LEU A 114 19.78 -22.20 39.18
N ASP A 115 20.79 -21.33 39.09
CA ASP A 115 20.96 -20.46 37.91
C ASP A 115 21.59 -21.28 36.75
N GLN A 116 21.13 -22.51 36.56
CA GLN A 116 21.77 -23.54 35.73
C GLN A 116 21.02 -23.71 34.43
N ASP A 117 21.76 -23.80 33.32
CA ASP A 117 21.43 -24.54 32.09
C ASP A 117 19.93 -24.87 31.89
N PRO A 118 19.25 -24.23 30.92
CA PRO A 118 17.84 -24.49 30.61
C PRO A 118 17.49 -25.98 30.47
N GLU A 119 18.40 -26.80 29.94
CA GLU A 119 18.20 -28.24 29.83
C GLU A 119 18.20 -28.93 31.20
N ALA A 120 19.05 -28.49 32.13
CA ALA A 120 19.12 -29.02 33.48
C ALA A 120 17.87 -28.66 34.32
N ILE A 121 17.36 -27.44 34.16
CA ILE A 121 16.10 -27.00 34.79
C ILE A 121 14.94 -27.83 34.27
N LEU A 122 14.83 -27.98 32.94
CA LEU A 122 13.75 -28.74 32.33
C LEU A 122 13.81 -30.21 32.78
N LYS A 123 14.99 -30.82 32.77
CA LYS A 123 15.20 -32.18 33.24
C LYS A 123 14.83 -32.36 34.72
N TYR A 124 15.19 -31.41 35.58
CA TYR A 124 14.79 -31.44 37.00
C TYR A 124 13.26 -31.45 37.15
N ALA A 125 12.56 -30.63 36.36
CA ALA A 125 11.11 -30.54 36.37
C ALA A 125 10.45 -31.81 35.78
N GLU A 126 11.00 -32.39 34.72
CA GLU A 126 10.55 -33.66 34.13
C GLU A 126 10.63 -34.80 35.16
N GLU A 127 11.78 -34.95 35.84
CA GLU A 127 12.02 -36.03 36.82
C GLU A 127 11.06 -35.98 38.02
N ARG A 128 10.46 -34.80 38.29
CA ARG A 128 9.58 -34.55 39.45
C ARG A 128 8.11 -34.30 39.09
N ALA A 129 7.75 -34.47 37.81
CA ALA A 129 6.41 -34.18 37.31
C ALA A 129 5.94 -32.74 37.64
N LEU A 130 6.83 -31.77 37.44
CA LEU A 130 6.60 -30.34 37.67
C LEU A 130 6.36 -29.56 36.37
N ILE A 131 6.17 -30.27 35.26
CA ILE A 131 5.85 -29.71 33.95
C ILE A 131 4.33 -29.72 33.76
N PRO A 132 3.70 -28.59 33.40
CA PRO A 132 2.31 -28.58 32.98
C PRO A 132 2.09 -29.53 31.79
N ASP A 133 1.05 -30.38 31.89
CA ASP A 133 0.73 -31.35 30.84
C ASP A 133 -0.31 -30.81 29.85
N LYS A 134 -1.09 -29.80 30.26
CA LYS A 134 -2.16 -29.19 29.44
C LYS A 134 -2.32 -27.72 29.77
N MET A 135 -2.73 -26.95 28.77
CA MET A 135 -3.12 -25.56 28.88
C MET A 135 -4.47 -25.33 28.19
N THR A 136 -5.27 -24.41 28.71
CA THR A 136 -6.45 -23.88 28.03
C THR A 136 -6.50 -22.37 28.22
N LEU A 137 -6.48 -21.64 27.11
CA LEU A 137 -6.57 -20.18 27.13
C LEU A 137 -8.03 -19.72 27.11
N TYR A 138 -8.53 -19.29 28.25
CA TYR A 138 -9.91 -18.80 28.37
C TYR A 138 -10.02 -17.32 28.00
N LYS A 139 -11.11 -16.96 27.30
CA LYS A 139 -11.42 -15.58 26.90
C LYS A 139 -11.90 -14.72 28.07
N THR A 140 -12.42 -15.38 29.10
CA THR A 140 -13.03 -14.76 30.27
C THR A 140 -12.69 -15.56 31.53
N SER A 141 -12.60 -14.88 32.67
CA SER A 141 -12.26 -15.50 33.97
C SER A 141 -13.29 -16.54 34.45
N ASP A 142 -14.52 -16.47 33.94
CA ASP A 142 -15.59 -17.44 34.24
C ASP A 142 -15.46 -18.77 33.46
N ARG A 143 -14.43 -18.89 32.60
CA ARG A 143 -14.16 -20.07 31.77
C ARG A 143 -15.32 -20.46 30.84
N SER A 144 -16.21 -19.52 30.51
CA SER A 144 -17.37 -19.79 29.66
C SER A 144 -17.02 -19.99 28.18
N SER A 145 -15.87 -19.49 27.75
CA SER A 145 -15.35 -19.67 26.39
C SER A 145 -13.82 -19.66 26.36
N SER A 146 -13.22 -20.43 25.45
CA SER A 146 -11.77 -20.51 25.25
C SER A 146 -11.38 -20.24 23.79
N TYR A 147 -10.12 -19.94 23.57
CA TYR A 147 -9.51 -19.95 22.24
C TYR A 147 -9.26 -21.40 21.80
N SER A 148 -9.57 -21.70 20.55
CA SER A 148 -9.15 -22.94 19.89
C SER A 148 -7.69 -22.82 19.47
N ASP A 149 -6.99 -23.94 19.33
CA ASP A 149 -5.66 -24.01 18.71
C ASP A 149 -4.58 -23.13 19.37
N THR A 150 -4.51 -23.19 20.70
CA THR A 150 -3.40 -22.59 21.48
C THR A 150 -2.44 -23.67 21.92
N GLU A 151 -1.15 -23.46 21.64
CA GLU A 151 -0.07 -24.35 22.06
C GLU A 151 0.83 -23.63 23.06
N PHE A 152 1.63 -24.37 23.80
CA PHE A 152 2.67 -23.78 24.62
C PHE A 152 3.96 -24.59 24.52
N SER A 153 5.09 -23.91 24.63
CA SER A 153 6.41 -24.50 24.76
C SER A 153 7.01 -24.15 26.12
N ILE A 154 8.01 -24.92 26.53
CA ILE A 154 8.78 -24.66 27.74
C ILE A 154 10.27 -24.67 27.39
N GLU A 155 10.98 -23.62 27.76
CA GLU A 155 12.44 -23.54 27.69
C GLU A 155 12.98 -23.10 29.05
N GLY A 156 13.67 -24.01 29.74
CA GLY A 156 14.09 -23.78 31.13
C GLY A 156 12.90 -23.51 32.04
N ASN A 157 12.83 -22.29 32.59
CA ASN A 157 11.75 -21.81 33.45
C ASN A 157 10.80 -20.84 32.74
N VAL A 158 10.80 -20.78 31.41
CA VAL A 158 9.88 -19.93 30.64
C VAL A 158 8.85 -20.80 29.94
N ILE A 159 7.57 -20.49 30.13
CA ILE A 159 6.47 -21.02 29.34
C ILE A 159 6.07 -19.98 28.31
N THR A 160 6.11 -20.32 27.03
CA THR A 160 5.62 -19.44 25.95
C THR A 160 4.33 -19.99 25.39
N ILE A 161 3.25 -19.22 25.49
CA ILE A 161 1.96 -19.49 24.86
C ILE A 161 2.02 -19.01 23.40
N GLY A 162 1.85 -19.92 22.45
CA GLY A 162 1.72 -19.60 21.04
C GLY A 162 0.32 -19.10 20.70
N LEU A 163 0.24 -17.86 20.23
CA LEU A 163 -0.99 -17.22 19.77
C LEU A 163 -1.06 -17.25 18.25
N THR A 164 -2.21 -17.63 17.71
CA THR A 164 -2.49 -17.46 16.29
C THR A 164 -2.96 -16.03 15.99
N LEU A 165 -2.77 -15.55 14.75
CA LEU A 165 -3.06 -14.15 14.39
C LEU A 165 -4.56 -13.81 14.30
N ASP A 166 -5.44 -14.80 14.39
CA ASP A 166 -6.90 -14.62 14.56
C ASP A 166 -7.31 -14.36 16.02
N ILE A 167 -6.37 -14.46 16.96
CA ILE A 167 -6.57 -14.13 18.36
C ILE A 167 -6.34 -12.63 18.56
N ASN A 168 -7.41 -11.91 18.91
CA ASN A 168 -7.39 -10.49 19.25
C ASN A 168 -6.40 -10.24 20.42
N ASP A 169 -5.63 -9.16 20.33
CA ASP A 169 -4.58 -8.82 21.29
C ASP A 169 -5.07 -8.51 22.71
N LYS A 170 -6.38 -8.31 22.92
CA LYS A 170 -7.02 -8.29 24.24
C LYS A 170 -6.71 -9.53 25.06
N VAL A 171 -6.31 -10.62 24.43
CA VAL A 171 -5.76 -11.80 25.11
C VAL A 171 -4.50 -11.50 25.90
N LEU A 172 -3.62 -10.64 25.37
CA LEU A 172 -2.39 -10.25 26.06
C LEU A 172 -2.70 -9.50 27.35
N TYR A 173 -3.80 -8.74 27.41
CA TYR A 173 -4.15 -7.89 28.55
C TYR A 173 -5.19 -8.49 29.50
N SER A 174 -6.03 -9.41 29.00
CA SER A 174 -7.29 -9.77 29.66
C SER A 174 -7.75 -11.22 29.38
N SER A 175 -6.83 -12.19 29.44
CA SER A 175 -7.14 -13.63 29.31
C SER A 175 -6.96 -14.40 30.61
N TYR A 176 -7.35 -15.67 30.64
CA TYR A 176 -7.02 -16.58 31.75
C TYR A 176 -6.40 -17.87 31.19
N PRO A 177 -5.06 -17.98 31.14
CA PRO A 177 -4.39 -19.21 30.74
C PRO A 177 -4.41 -20.20 31.91
N GLU A 178 -5.24 -21.24 31.79
CA GLU A 178 -5.32 -22.30 32.79
C GLU A 178 -4.36 -23.42 32.44
N PHE A 179 -3.41 -23.69 33.34
CA PHE A 179 -2.50 -24.82 33.26
C PHE A 179 -2.94 -25.94 34.19
N SER A 180 -2.64 -27.19 33.81
CA SER A 180 -2.84 -28.35 34.67
C SER A 180 -1.68 -29.32 34.59
N VAL A 181 -1.38 -29.96 35.71
CA VAL A 181 -0.34 -30.98 35.86
C VAL A 181 -0.94 -32.24 36.49
N SER A 182 -0.55 -33.42 36.02
CA SER A 182 -1.10 -34.69 36.50
C SER A 182 -0.75 -34.94 37.97
N GLY A 183 -1.77 -34.97 38.84
CA GLY A 183 -1.60 -35.26 40.28
C GLY A 183 -1.09 -34.07 41.12
N GLY A 184 -0.99 -32.88 40.52
CA GLY A 184 -0.54 -31.66 41.19
C GLY A 184 -1.50 -30.48 41.00
N SER A 185 -0.99 -29.27 41.18
CA SER A 185 -1.74 -28.01 41.02
C SER A 185 -0.88 -26.93 40.37
N CYS A 186 -1.53 -26.03 39.61
CA CYS A 186 -0.92 -24.84 39.05
C CYS A 186 -1.60 -23.58 39.63
N GLU A 187 -0.82 -22.60 40.08
CA GLU A 187 -1.32 -21.33 40.61
C GLU A 187 -0.47 -20.15 40.15
N TYR A 188 -1.09 -19.03 39.77
CA TYR A 188 -0.35 -17.79 39.52
C TYR A 188 -0.02 -17.10 40.84
N ILE A 189 1.23 -16.68 41.00
CA ILE A 189 1.73 -16.02 42.22
C ILE A 189 2.09 -14.57 41.94
N GLY A 190 1.88 -13.69 42.92
CA GLY A 190 2.30 -12.29 42.86
C GLY A 190 1.41 -11.34 42.05
N LEU A 191 0.21 -11.77 41.64
CA LEU A 191 -0.75 -10.91 40.94
C LEU A 191 -1.21 -9.75 41.84
N THR A 192 -1.22 -8.54 41.27
CA THR A 192 -1.49 -7.29 41.99
C THR A 192 -2.99 -7.00 42.18
N GLU A 193 -3.87 -7.67 41.43
CA GLU A 193 -5.34 -7.56 41.54
C GLU A 193 -6.05 -8.92 41.36
N ASP A 194 -7.12 -9.15 42.13
CA ASP A 194 -7.91 -10.39 42.15
C ASP A 194 -9.07 -10.32 41.12
N THR A 195 -8.76 -9.90 39.88
CA THR A 195 -9.76 -9.72 38.80
C THR A 195 -10.15 -11.04 38.13
N GLY A 196 -9.37 -12.10 38.36
CA GLY A 196 -9.48 -13.37 37.65
C GLY A 196 -8.93 -13.34 36.21
N LEU A 197 -8.33 -12.23 35.78
CA LEU A 197 -7.67 -12.08 34.48
C LEU A 197 -6.16 -11.94 34.66
N ILE A 198 -5.40 -12.37 33.65
CA ILE A 198 -3.94 -12.42 33.63
C ILE A 198 -3.44 -11.54 32.48
N ASN A 199 -2.63 -10.53 32.82
CA ASN A 199 -1.94 -9.69 31.86
C ASN A 199 -0.62 -10.37 31.46
N LEU A 200 -0.59 -11.00 30.28
CA LEU A 200 0.56 -11.72 29.73
C LEU A 200 1.71 -10.77 29.33
N THR A 201 1.43 -9.48 29.14
CA THR A 201 2.49 -8.47 28.91
C THR A 201 3.36 -8.24 30.15
N GLU A 202 2.85 -8.54 31.35
CA GLU A 202 3.59 -8.41 32.61
C GLU A 202 4.43 -9.65 32.97
N LYS A 203 4.44 -10.67 32.10
CA LYS A 203 5.20 -11.92 32.29
C LYS A 203 4.95 -12.57 33.66
N PRO A 204 3.68 -12.91 33.97
CA PRO A 204 3.27 -13.41 35.29
C PRO A 204 3.98 -14.73 35.64
N THR A 205 4.13 -14.98 36.94
CA THR A 205 4.75 -16.22 37.43
C THR A 205 3.70 -17.29 37.74
N LEU A 206 3.84 -18.45 37.12
CA LEU A 206 3.05 -19.66 37.37
C LEU A 206 3.85 -20.64 38.23
N ARG A 207 3.32 -20.99 39.39
CA ARG A 207 3.85 -22.06 40.24
C ARG A 207 3.17 -23.39 39.91
N VAL A 208 3.96 -24.39 39.59
CA VAL A 208 3.50 -25.78 39.39
C VAL A 208 3.97 -26.62 40.57
N THR A 209 3.04 -27.29 41.24
CA THR A 209 3.32 -28.09 42.45
C THR A 209 2.88 -29.53 42.24
N ASN A 210 3.72 -30.52 42.55
CA ASN A 210 3.38 -31.95 42.43
C ASN A 210 2.62 -32.48 43.66
N SER A 211 2.25 -33.77 43.64
CA SER A 211 1.52 -34.41 44.74
C SER A 211 2.31 -34.49 46.06
N GLU A 212 3.63 -34.34 46.01
CA GLU A 212 4.53 -34.40 47.17
C GLU A 212 4.80 -33.00 47.77
N GLY A 213 4.30 -31.94 47.14
CA GLY A 213 4.47 -30.56 47.57
C GLY A 213 5.76 -29.90 47.08
N GLU A 214 6.54 -30.56 46.22
CA GLU A 214 7.64 -29.92 45.50
C GLU A 214 7.08 -29.01 44.41
N PHE A 215 7.80 -27.93 44.06
CA PHE A 215 7.33 -26.95 43.09
C PHE A 215 8.42 -26.45 42.13
N SER A 216 7.99 -25.89 41.01
CA SER A 216 8.80 -25.08 40.08
C SER A 216 8.01 -23.86 39.65
N ASP A 217 8.69 -22.72 39.55
CA ASP A 217 8.11 -21.45 39.15
C ASP A 217 8.50 -21.15 37.70
N TYR A 218 7.51 -20.79 36.90
CA TYR A 218 7.65 -20.48 35.48
C TYR A 218 7.25 -19.05 35.18
N THR A 219 8.01 -18.34 34.37
CA THR A 219 7.58 -17.09 33.74
C THR A 219 6.70 -17.43 32.55
N VAL A 220 5.46 -16.94 32.53
CA VAL A 220 4.52 -17.18 31.41
C VAL A 220 4.55 -15.99 30.47
N CYS A 221 4.90 -16.25 29.21
CA CYS A 221 4.90 -15.29 28.11
C CYS A 221 3.86 -15.71 27.06
N ALA A 222 3.50 -14.79 26.18
CA ALA A 222 2.73 -15.09 24.98
C ALA A 222 3.35 -14.42 23.76
N GLU A 223 3.42 -15.18 22.67
CA GLU A 223 4.02 -14.74 21.42
C GLU A 223 3.12 -15.18 20.26
N TYR A 224 2.97 -14.32 19.27
CA TYR A 224 2.29 -14.71 18.04
C TYR A 224 3.17 -15.67 17.25
N LEU A 225 2.55 -16.71 16.68
CA LEU A 225 3.21 -17.71 15.83
C LEU A 225 3.52 -17.12 14.46
N THR A 226 4.41 -16.12 14.42
CA THR A 226 4.87 -15.42 13.22
C THR A 226 6.36 -15.13 13.33
N ASP A 227 7.03 -15.09 12.18
CA ASP A 227 8.42 -14.65 12.07
C ASP A 227 8.49 -13.14 11.72
N LEU A 228 7.34 -12.47 11.60
CA LEU A 228 7.26 -11.03 11.34
C LEU A 228 7.25 -10.23 12.64
N PRO A 229 7.79 -9.01 12.65
CA PRO A 229 7.49 -8.04 13.69
C PRO A 229 5.97 -7.83 13.81
N VAL A 230 5.48 -7.79 15.04
CA VAL A 230 4.05 -7.53 15.33
C VAL A 230 3.91 -6.12 15.89
N LEU A 231 3.09 -5.31 15.22
CA LEU A 231 2.81 -3.93 15.58
C LEU A 231 1.37 -3.86 16.10
N HIS A 232 1.22 -3.49 17.37
CA HIS A 232 -0.06 -3.22 17.98
C HIS A 232 -0.30 -1.71 17.96
N ILE A 233 -1.35 -1.28 17.27
CA ILE A 233 -1.74 0.11 17.19
C ILE A 233 -3.10 0.28 17.84
N ASP A 234 -3.11 0.92 19.00
CA ASP A 234 -4.34 1.18 19.74
C ASP A 234 -4.63 2.67 19.77
N LEU A 235 -5.79 3.06 19.25
CA LEU A 235 -6.27 4.43 19.36
C LEU A 235 -6.60 4.74 20.81
N ASN A 236 -6.21 5.93 21.28
CA ASN A 236 -6.59 6.40 22.61
C ASN A 236 -8.12 6.54 22.74
N ASP A 237 -8.81 6.73 21.61
CA ASP A 237 -10.27 6.66 21.48
C ASP A 237 -10.64 5.71 20.31
N PRO A 238 -10.91 4.42 20.58
CA PRO A 238 -11.23 3.44 19.54
C PRO A 238 -12.50 3.74 18.74
N SER A 239 -13.33 4.69 19.18
CA SER A 239 -14.54 5.09 18.45
C SER A 239 -14.27 6.08 17.31
N LYS A 240 -13.08 6.70 17.28
CA LYS A 240 -12.73 7.65 16.23
C LYS A 240 -12.25 6.94 14.97
N PRO A 241 -12.74 7.33 13.78
CA PRO A 241 -12.17 6.85 12.54
C PRO A 241 -10.78 7.46 12.33
N ILE A 242 -9.88 6.68 11.73
CA ILE A 242 -8.64 7.23 11.18
C ILE A 242 -8.99 7.85 9.83
N GLU A 243 -8.76 9.15 9.70
CA GLU A 243 -8.97 9.91 8.47
C GLU A 243 -7.64 10.14 7.72
N ARG A 244 -7.71 10.59 6.48
CA ARG A 244 -6.51 10.77 5.64
C ARG A 244 -5.58 11.88 6.14
N TYR A 245 -6.16 13.03 6.47
CA TYR A 245 -5.39 14.25 6.69
C TYR A 245 -5.32 14.65 8.16
N ASN A 246 -6.29 14.22 8.96
CA ASN A 246 -6.34 14.49 10.39
C ASN A 246 -5.70 13.36 11.17
N THR A 247 -4.86 13.71 12.15
CA THR A 247 -4.30 12.74 13.09
C THR A 247 -5.28 12.41 14.19
N VAL A 248 -5.19 11.18 14.67
CA VAL A 248 -5.80 10.73 15.92
C VAL A 248 -4.71 10.13 16.81
N SER A 249 -4.75 10.44 18.09
CA SER A 249 -3.74 9.94 19.02
C SER A 249 -3.94 8.46 19.32
N ALA A 250 -2.83 7.75 19.39
CA ALA A 250 -2.73 6.32 19.53
C ALA A 250 -1.47 5.93 20.30
N ASN A 251 -1.29 4.63 20.51
CA ASN A 251 -0.05 4.03 20.99
C ASN A 251 0.40 2.97 19.99
N LEU A 252 1.69 2.95 19.68
CA LEU A 252 2.33 1.83 19.00
C LEU A 252 3.05 0.98 20.04
N MET A 253 2.65 -0.28 20.18
CA MET A 253 3.43 -1.28 20.89
C MET A 253 4.14 -2.20 19.90
N ILE A 254 5.46 -2.31 20.07
CA ILE A 254 6.34 -3.17 19.30
C ILE A 254 7.43 -3.67 20.24
N ASP A 255 7.74 -4.96 20.18
CA ASP A 255 8.76 -5.61 21.04
C ASP A 255 8.51 -5.47 22.55
N GLY A 256 7.25 -5.30 22.96
CA GLY A 256 6.84 -5.10 24.35
C GLY A 256 7.04 -3.66 24.86
N GLU A 257 7.59 -2.77 24.04
CA GLU A 257 7.75 -1.35 24.36
C GLU A 257 6.60 -0.54 23.76
N ASN A 258 6.13 0.47 24.49
CA ASN A 258 4.98 1.29 24.12
C ASN A 258 5.43 2.71 23.75
N TYR A 259 4.99 3.19 22.59
CA TYR A 259 5.35 4.49 22.04
C TYR A 259 4.09 5.33 21.79
N PRO A 260 3.87 6.41 22.56
CA PRO A 260 2.83 7.38 22.26
C PRO A 260 3.02 7.99 20.87
N MET A 261 1.94 8.11 20.12
CA MET A 261 2.00 8.55 18.73
C MET A 261 0.68 9.10 18.23
N ASP A 262 0.73 9.76 17.08
CA ASP A 262 -0.42 10.17 16.29
C ASP A 262 -0.45 9.36 14.98
N ILE A 263 -1.62 8.87 14.61
CA ILE A 263 -1.84 8.12 13.35
C ILE A 263 -2.80 8.87 12.43
N ARG A 264 -2.50 8.85 11.13
CA ARG A 264 -3.43 9.27 10.07
C ARG A 264 -3.27 8.40 8.83
N GLY A 265 -4.22 8.51 7.91
CA GLY A 265 -4.10 7.92 6.59
C GLY A 265 -2.99 8.53 5.73
N ARG A 266 -2.52 7.77 4.74
CA ARG A 266 -1.61 8.24 3.70
C ARG A 266 -1.79 7.50 2.38
N GLY A 267 -0.97 7.82 1.38
CA GLY A 267 -0.85 7.08 0.10
C GLY A 267 -2.06 7.22 -0.80
N ASN A 268 -1.91 7.43 -2.10
CA ASN A 268 -3.03 7.89 -2.92
C ASN A 268 -4.07 6.78 -3.20
N THR A 269 -3.84 5.96 -4.22
CA THR A 269 -4.71 4.85 -4.61
C THR A 269 -4.93 3.90 -3.43
N SER A 270 -3.90 3.69 -2.61
CA SER A 270 -3.97 2.86 -1.42
C SER A 270 -5.00 3.32 -0.38
N TRP A 271 -5.31 4.61 -0.32
CA TRP A 271 -6.31 5.11 0.62
C TRP A 271 -7.70 5.11 0.02
N TRP A 272 -7.82 5.53 -1.24
CA TRP A 272 -9.12 5.69 -1.88
C TRP A 272 -9.67 4.38 -2.42
N SER A 273 -8.82 3.49 -2.92
CA SER A 273 -9.24 2.30 -3.69
C SER A 273 -9.01 0.97 -2.99
N PHE A 274 -8.15 0.88 -1.96
CA PHE A 274 -7.85 -0.39 -1.30
C PHE A 274 -8.70 -0.60 -0.05
N ALA A 275 -9.07 -1.85 0.24
CA ALA A 275 -9.71 -2.20 1.50
C ALA A 275 -8.71 -2.09 2.67
N GLN A 276 -7.49 -2.58 2.46
CA GLN A 276 -6.37 -2.40 3.37
C GLN A 276 -5.78 -0.98 3.19
N LYS A 277 -6.02 -0.09 4.17
CA LYS A 277 -5.63 1.33 4.09
C LYS A 277 -4.18 1.54 4.49
N ALA A 278 -3.52 2.55 3.89
CA ALA A 278 -2.16 2.96 4.24
C ALA A 278 -2.16 4.01 5.36
N TYR A 279 -1.16 3.95 6.24
CA TYR A 279 -1.06 4.83 7.42
C TYR A 279 0.30 5.51 7.57
N LEU A 280 0.30 6.72 8.11
CA LEU A 280 1.46 7.42 8.66
C LEU A 280 1.36 7.37 10.18
N LEU A 281 2.43 6.93 10.83
CA LEU A 281 2.63 6.90 12.28
C LEU A 281 3.62 8.00 12.65
N LYS A 282 3.21 8.94 13.48
CA LYS A 282 4.05 10.02 13.99
C LYS A 282 4.24 9.84 15.49
N LEU A 283 5.39 9.31 15.89
CA LEU A 283 5.75 9.13 17.30
C LEU A 283 6.02 10.49 17.96
N ASP A 284 5.81 10.56 19.27
CA ASP A 284 6.11 11.76 20.06
C ASP A 284 7.62 12.04 20.12
N ASP A 285 8.43 10.98 20.17
CA ASP A 285 9.89 11.00 20.23
C ASP A 285 10.52 10.29 19.01
N ARG A 286 11.72 10.74 18.59
CA ARG A 286 12.55 9.98 17.63
C ARG A 286 13.14 8.77 18.34
N VAL A 287 12.80 7.57 17.89
CA VAL A 287 13.26 6.32 18.51
C VAL A 287 13.73 5.32 17.44
N PRO A 288 14.81 4.57 17.70
CA PRO A 288 15.22 3.48 16.83
C PRO A 288 14.23 2.32 16.98
N LEU A 289 13.71 1.81 15.86
CA LEU A 289 12.83 0.64 15.83
C LEU A 289 13.49 -0.45 14.99
N LEU A 290 13.39 -1.71 15.42
CA LEU A 290 13.92 -2.87 14.68
C LEU A 290 15.44 -2.82 14.38
N GLY A 291 16.20 -2.04 15.16
CA GLY A 291 17.64 -1.83 14.93
C GLY A 291 17.97 -0.78 13.86
N TRP A 292 16.96 -0.07 13.37
CA TRP A 292 17.09 1.03 12.42
C TRP A 292 17.37 2.35 13.13
N ASP A 293 17.76 3.37 12.35
CA ASP A 293 18.05 4.70 12.88
C ASP A 293 16.80 5.36 13.48
N ALA A 294 17.03 6.33 14.36
CA ALA A 294 15.98 6.93 15.17
C ALA A 294 15.10 7.90 14.37
N SER A 295 13.88 7.47 14.04
CA SER A 295 12.87 8.28 13.36
C SER A 295 11.63 8.45 14.24
N ASP A 296 10.95 9.59 14.06
CA ASP A 296 9.64 9.86 14.65
C ASP A 296 8.49 9.69 13.63
N LYS A 297 8.81 9.38 12.37
CA LYS A 297 7.85 9.13 11.29
C LYS A 297 8.09 7.77 10.68
N TRP A 298 7.08 6.92 10.81
CA TRP A 298 7.03 5.58 10.25
C TRP A 298 5.75 5.41 9.45
N ILE A 299 5.70 4.42 8.57
CA ILE A 299 4.56 4.25 7.67
C ILE A 299 4.21 2.78 7.49
N LEU A 300 2.92 2.55 7.27
CA LEU A 300 2.36 1.27 6.88
C LEU A 300 1.90 1.36 5.43
N VAL A 301 2.62 0.66 4.54
CA VAL A 301 2.26 0.53 3.14
C VAL A 301 1.48 -0.79 2.97
N PRO A 302 0.24 -0.75 2.45
CA PRO A 302 -0.58 -1.94 2.30
C PRO A 302 0.00 -2.83 1.22
N THR A 303 -0.09 -4.14 1.42
CA THR A 303 0.33 -5.17 0.46
C THR A 303 -0.86 -5.71 -0.33
N TYR A 304 -1.99 -5.00 -0.31
CA TYR A 304 -3.29 -5.43 -0.83
C TYR A 304 -3.24 -6.01 -2.26
N ILE A 305 -2.50 -5.36 -3.15
CA ILE A 305 -2.33 -5.80 -4.55
C ILE A 305 -1.06 -6.64 -4.77
N ASP A 306 -0.19 -6.76 -3.77
CA ASP A 306 1.05 -7.52 -3.84
C ASP A 306 0.79 -8.97 -3.44
N ARG A 307 0.62 -9.83 -4.45
CA ARG A 307 0.43 -11.29 -4.27
C ARG A 307 1.66 -12.05 -3.74
N THR A 308 2.70 -11.33 -3.32
CA THR A 308 3.87 -11.88 -2.62
C THR A 308 4.09 -11.25 -1.24
N LEU A 309 3.44 -10.11 -0.95
CA LEU A 309 3.60 -9.28 0.25
C LEU A 309 4.99 -8.65 0.47
N ILE A 310 5.95 -8.88 -0.42
CA ILE A 310 7.37 -8.62 -0.18
C ILE A 310 8.06 -7.81 -1.29
N ARG A 311 7.36 -7.36 -2.35
CA ARG A 311 8.01 -6.66 -3.48
C ARG A 311 8.74 -5.40 -3.06
N ASN A 312 8.09 -4.59 -2.22
CA ASN A 312 8.66 -3.36 -1.67
C ASN A 312 9.94 -3.65 -0.83
N PRO A 313 9.90 -4.51 0.22
CA PRO A 313 11.08 -4.92 0.98
C PRO A 313 12.23 -5.50 0.12
N VAL A 314 11.92 -6.35 -0.86
CA VAL A 314 12.93 -6.93 -1.76
C VAL A 314 13.62 -5.84 -2.58
N SER A 315 12.86 -4.89 -3.12
CA SER A 315 13.40 -3.74 -3.87
C SER A 315 14.32 -2.88 -3.01
N MET A 316 13.91 -2.56 -1.78
CA MET A 316 14.75 -1.76 -0.88
C MET A 316 16.02 -2.51 -0.47
N LYS A 317 15.96 -3.83 -0.32
CA LYS A 317 17.15 -4.64 -0.04
C LYS A 317 18.15 -4.63 -1.19
N MET A 318 17.68 -4.71 -2.44
CA MET A 318 18.55 -4.52 -3.61
C MET A 318 19.10 -3.10 -3.71
N ALA A 319 18.28 -2.09 -3.43
CA ALA A 319 18.72 -0.70 -3.43
C ALA A 319 19.82 -0.42 -2.39
N SER A 320 19.75 -1.07 -1.23
CA SER A 320 20.70 -0.87 -0.12
C SER A 320 22.15 -1.28 -0.43
N ILE A 321 22.39 -2.04 -1.51
CA ILE A 321 23.75 -2.43 -1.95
C ILE A 321 24.29 -1.54 -3.08
N MET A 322 23.52 -0.53 -3.50
CA MET A 322 23.93 0.45 -4.51
C MET A 322 24.55 1.66 -3.82
N ASP A 323 25.86 1.86 -4.03
CA ASP A 323 26.66 2.82 -3.26
C ASP A 323 26.30 4.29 -3.52
N ASN A 324 25.67 4.60 -4.66
CA ASN A 324 25.34 5.98 -5.05
C ASN A 324 23.89 6.36 -4.72
N LEU A 325 23.15 5.50 -4.03
CA LEU A 325 21.82 5.80 -3.48
C LEU A 325 21.94 6.16 -2.01
N GLU A 326 22.19 7.45 -1.73
CA GLU A 326 22.55 7.92 -0.38
C GLU A 326 21.55 7.53 0.71
N TYR A 327 20.26 7.55 0.39
CA TYR A 327 19.20 7.09 1.29
C TYR A 327 18.28 6.10 0.59
N THR A 328 18.13 4.94 1.21
CA THR A 328 17.18 3.90 0.84
C THR A 328 16.36 3.57 2.08
N PRO A 329 15.03 3.77 2.08
CA PRO A 329 14.23 3.53 3.26
C PRO A 329 14.28 2.06 3.66
N GLN A 330 14.47 1.79 4.95
CA GLN A 330 14.40 0.44 5.48
C GLN A 330 12.95 -0.04 5.50
N GLN A 331 12.73 -1.28 5.04
CA GLN A 331 11.42 -1.87 4.86
C GLN A 331 11.40 -3.35 5.24
N ILE A 332 10.35 -3.76 5.93
CA ILE A 332 10.12 -5.17 6.32
C ILE A 332 8.61 -5.48 6.27
N PRO A 333 8.20 -6.69 5.89
CA PRO A 333 6.83 -7.13 6.15
C PRO A 333 6.59 -7.19 7.67
N ALA A 334 5.40 -6.80 8.11
CA ALA A 334 5.02 -6.77 9.51
C ALA A 334 3.54 -7.10 9.70
N ASP A 335 3.23 -7.84 10.76
CA ASP A 335 1.85 -8.12 11.19
C ASP A 335 1.32 -6.92 11.97
N VAL A 336 0.14 -6.42 11.60
CA VAL A 336 -0.45 -5.24 12.24
C VAL A 336 -1.76 -5.60 12.93
N PHE A 337 -1.91 -5.18 14.17
CA PHE A 337 -3.18 -5.12 14.90
C PHE A 337 -3.61 -3.67 15.05
N LEU A 338 -4.87 -3.37 14.75
CA LEU A 338 -5.46 -2.04 14.91
C LEU A 338 -6.66 -2.14 15.86
N ASN A 339 -6.59 -1.49 17.02
CA ASN A 339 -7.58 -1.59 18.11
C ASN A 339 -7.86 -3.05 18.51
N GLY A 340 -6.81 -3.86 18.51
CA GLY A 340 -6.84 -5.30 18.76
C GLY A 340 -7.36 -6.22 17.67
N GLU A 341 -7.76 -5.68 16.53
CA GLU A 341 -8.17 -6.49 15.39
C GLU A 341 -7.02 -6.64 14.40
N TYR A 342 -6.76 -7.88 13.97
CA TYR A 342 -5.73 -8.15 12.98
C TYR A 342 -6.05 -7.46 11.64
N ALA A 343 -5.16 -6.55 11.25
CA ALA A 343 -5.25 -5.72 10.06
C ALA A 343 -4.49 -6.32 8.86
N GLY A 344 -3.86 -7.48 9.01
CA GLY A 344 -3.08 -8.14 7.96
C GLY A 344 -1.61 -7.76 7.96
N VAL A 345 -0.91 -8.25 6.93
CA VAL A 345 0.50 -7.95 6.69
C VAL A 345 0.61 -6.61 5.99
N TYR A 346 1.48 -5.75 6.49
CA TYR A 346 1.86 -4.48 5.88
C TYR A 346 3.35 -4.48 5.57
N THR A 347 3.78 -3.67 4.62
CA THR A 347 5.19 -3.23 4.59
C THR A 347 5.34 -2.11 5.62
N PHE A 348 6.04 -2.37 6.71
CA PHE A 348 6.48 -1.37 7.67
C PHE A 348 7.76 -0.71 7.14
N SER A 349 7.76 0.61 7.07
CA SER A 349 8.81 1.37 6.39
C SER A 349 9.17 2.65 7.14
N GLU A 350 10.41 3.09 6.99
CA GLU A 350 10.78 4.49 7.24
C GLU A 350 9.95 5.41 6.33
N CYS A 351 9.52 6.56 6.86
CA CYS A 351 8.87 7.58 6.05
C CYS A 351 9.92 8.38 5.30
N LEU A 352 9.80 8.49 3.97
CA LEU A 352 10.57 9.44 3.17
C LEU A 352 10.35 10.86 3.70
N ASP A 353 11.44 11.57 3.97
CA ASP A 353 11.42 12.94 4.51
C ASP A 353 12.77 13.62 4.28
N ALA A 354 12.77 14.96 4.29
CA ALA A 354 14.00 15.75 4.33
C ALA A 354 14.48 15.83 5.79
N ALA A 355 15.51 15.06 6.13
CA ALA A 355 16.05 14.95 7.49
C ALA A 355 17.52 14.48 7.46
N ASP A 356 18.24 14.71 8.55
CA ASP A 356 19.67 14.41 8.70
C ASP A 356 20.02 12.91 8.61
N ASP A 357 19.06 12.05 8.92
CA ASP A 357 19.13 10.59 8.84
C ASP A 357 18.45 10.01 7.58
N LYS A 358 17.97 10.87 6.67
CA LYS A 358 17.21 10.48 5.47
C LYS A 358 17.75 11.21 4.25
N VAL A 359 16.93 12.05 3.61
CA VAL A 359 17.40 12.99 2.59
C VAL A 359 17.99 14.20 3.31
N ASP A 360 19.27 14.13 3.66
CA ASP A 360 19.96 15.24 4.32
C ASP A 360 20.23 16.36 3.32
N LEU A 361 19.49 17.46 3.40
CA LEU A 361 19.66 18.60 2.49
C LEU A 361 20.73 19.61 2.95
N PHE A 362 21.30 19.45 4.15
CA PHE A 362 22.09 20.49 4.83
C PHE A 362 23.45 20.00 5.35
N THR A 363 24.11 19.10 4.62
CA THR A 363 25.44 18.60 4.98
C THR A 363 26.53 19.70 4.91
N GLY A 364 27.28 19.90 6.00
CA GLY A 364 28.48 20.77 6.04
C GLY A 364 28.25 22.22 6.53
N ASP A 365 29.26 23.09 6.37
CA ASP A 365 29.22 24.53 6.73
C ASP A 365 28.35 25.38 5.77
N THR A 366 27.50 24.75 4.96
CA THR A 366 26.70 25.43 3.94
C THR A 366 25.52 26.17 4.53
N TYR A 367 25.31 27.38 4.00
CA TYR A 367 24.28 28.33 4.38
C TYR A 367 22.88 27.70 4.45
N VAL A 368 22.26 27.75 5.63
CA VAL A 368 20.85 27.41 5.89
C VAL A 368 20.01 28.70 5.89
N PRO A 369 19.15 28.93 4.89
CA PRO A 369 18.25 30.08 4.88
C PRO A 369 17.35 30.09 6.14
N GLY A 370 17.40 31.18 6.90
CA GLY A 370 16.59 31.36 8.13
C GLY A 370 17.26 30.96 9.45
N SER A 371 18.52 30.47 9.43
CA SER A 371 19.31 30.24 10.65
C SER A 371 19.70 31.55 11.36
N PRO A 372 19.91 31.55 12.69
CA PRO A 372 20.46 32.70 13.42
C PRO A 372 21.77 33.22 12.81
N GLU A 373 22.61 32.33 12.29
CA GLU A 373 23.85 32.63 11.59
C GLU A 373 23.61 33.33 10.25
N ALA A 374 22.56 32.95 9.50
CA ALA A 374 22.15 33.65 8.27
C ALA A 374 21.67 35.09 8.56
N PHE A 375 20.95 35.31 9.68
CA PHE A 375 20.55 36.65 10.11
C PHE A 375 21.73 37.52 10.55
N GLU A 376 22.75 36.94 11.19
CA GLU A 376 23.99 37.65 11.56
C GLU A 376 24.85 38.00 10.34
N ALA A 377 24.98 37.10 9.36
CA ALA A 377 25.70 37.36 8.11
C ALA A 377 25.05 38.49 7.28
N LEU A 378 23.71 38.49 7.21
CA LEU A 378 22.92 39.58 6.61
C LEU A 378 23.08 40.92 7.36
N ALA A 379 23.19 40.89 8.68
CA ALA A 379 23.34 42.08 9.52
C ALA A 379 24.76 42.69 9.49
N THR A 380 25.78 41.89 9.16
CA THR A 380 27.19 42.31 9.15
C THR A 380 27.71 42.69 7.76
N GLY A 381 26.99 42.33 6.69
CA GLY A 381 27.37 42.66 5.31
C GLY A 381 28.48 41.77 4.75
N ASP A 382 28.89 40.74 5.48
CA ASP A 382 29.87 39.73 5.05
C ASP A 382 29.16 38.58 4.32
N LEU A 383 28.58 38.88 3.15
CA LEU A 383 28.32 37.82 2.17
C LEU A 383 29.63 37.55 1.42
N ILE A 384 30.16 36.34 1.53
CA ILE A 384 30.89 35.73 0.42
C ILE A 384 29.80 35.06 -0.42
N PRO A 385 29.31 35.70 -1.49
CA PRO A 385 28.43 35.03 -2.42
C PRO A 385 29.30 34.02 -3.17
N SER A 386 29.21 32.73 -2.85
CA SER A 386 29.58 31.71 -3.83
C SER A 386 28.47 31.66 -4.89
N VAL A 387 28.54 32.66 -5.77
CA VAL A 387 28.23 32.64 -7.20
C VAL A 387 26.79 32.31 -7.61
N SER A 388 26.08 33.39 -7.94
CA SER A 388 24.94 33.43 -8.87
C SER A 388 25.28 32.75 -10.21
N THR A 389 24.39 31.88 -10.70
CA THR A 389 24.30 31.52 -12.14
C THR A 389 22.91 31.30 -12.73
N ASN A 390 21.80 31.49 -12.01
CA ASN A 390 20.45 31.55 -12.62
C ASN A 390 19.79 32.90 -12.45
N GLU A 391 19.93 33.78 -13.45
CA GLU A 391 19.18 35.04 -13.56
C GLU A 391 19.31 36.02 -12.36
N GLY A 392 20.31 35.82 -11.49
CA GLY A 392 20.49 36.61 -10.27
C GLY A 392 19.77 36.08 -9.03
N LEU A 393 19.23 34.86 -9.08
CA LEU A 393 18.59 34.17 -7.95
C LEU A 393 19.62 33.48 -7.05
N MET A 394 19.29 33.37 -5.76
CA MET A 394 20.07 32.63 -4.78
C MET A 394 19.82 31.14 -4.95
N GLU A 395 20.89 30.35 -4.97
CA GLU A 395 20.81 28.90 -4.94
C GLU A 395 20.27 28.41 -3.59
N ILE A 396 19.38 27.41 -3.64
CA ILE A 396 18.78 26.79 -2.47
C ILE A 396 18.78 25.26 -2.60
N PRO A 397 18.80 24.51 -1.49
CA PRO A 397 18.58 23.07 -1.54
C PRO A 397 17.09 22.77 -1.74
N PHE A 398 16.79 21.66 -2.39
CA PHE A 398 15.40 21.24 -2.63
C PHE A 398 15.25 19.73 -2.69
N TYR A 399 14.04 19.27 -2.37
CA TYR A 399 13.60 17.89 -2.48
C TYR A 399 12.25 17.85 -3.18
N LEU A 400 12.17 17.11 -4.29
CA LEU A 400 11.03 17.07 -5.20
C LEU A 400 10.52 15.64 -5.40
N GLU A 401 9.24 15.55 -5.70
CA GLU A 401 8.59 14.35 -6.23
C GLU A 401 8.07 14.65 -7.64
N CYS A 402 8.35 13.76 -8.59
CA CYS A 402 7.80 13.83 -9.94
C CYS A 402 6.38 13.29 -9.95
N GLY A 403 5.54 14.05 -10.63
CA GLY A 403 4.20 13.71 -11.00
C GLY A 403 3.28 13.45 -9.82
N GLY A 404 2.20 12.73 -10.08
CA GLY A 404 1.08 12.66 -9.16
C GLY A 404 -0.20 12.45 -9.92
N ASP A 405 -1.07 11.61 -9.37
CA ASP A 405 -2.35 11.33 -10.00
C ASP A 405 -3.27 12.53 -9.85
N LEU A 406 -3.59 13.22 -10.96
CA LEU A 406 -4.56 14.33 -10.94
C LEU A 406 -5.99 13.84 -10.68
N ARG A 407 -6.23 12.53 -10.71
CA ARG A 407 -7.48 11.93 -10.22
C ARG A 407 -7.50 11.84 -8.68
N SER A 408 -6.39 12.17 -8.02
CA SER A 408 -6.25 12.14 -6.56
C SER A 408 -6.64 13.46 -5.90
N PRO A 409 -7.45 13.43 -4.84
CA PRO A 409 -7.65 14.56 -3.94
C PRO A 409 -6.37 15.24 -3.41
N GLN A 410 -5.25 14.53 -3.35
CA GLN A 410 -3.99 15.02 -2.76
C GLN A 410 -3.23 15.98 -3.69
N THR A 411 -3.44 15.91 -5.02
CA THR A 411 -2.76 16.80 -5.98
C THR A 411 -3.48 18.14 -6.15
N TYR A 412 -4.71 18.30 -5.66
CA TYR A 412 -5.45 19.58 -5.69
C TYR A 412 -5.00 20.59 -4.63
N THR A 413 -4.35 20.11 -3.56
CA THR A 413 -3.94 20.94 -2.42
C THR A 413 -2.43 21.11 -2.31
N LYS A 414 -1.63 20.33 -3.06
CA LYS A 414 -0.20 20.55 -3.18
C LYS A 414 0.09 21.44 -4.38
N ASP A 415 0.82 22.52 -4.14
CA ASP A 415 1.39 23.33 -5.21
C ASP A 415 2.37 22.48 -6.03
N TYR A 416 2.13 22.39 -7.33
CA TYR A 416 3.05 21.80 -8.29
C TYR A 416 3.48 22.82 -9.33
N PHE A 417 4.60 22.56 -9.97
CA PHE A 417 5.07 23.35 -11.10
C PHE A 417 5.39 22.49 -12.30
N ASN A 418 5.38 23.12 -13.47
CA ASN A 418 5.83 22.49 -14.70
C ASN A 418 7.15 23.13 -15.12
N THR A 419 7.97 22.32 -15.78
CA THR A 419 9.16 22.76 -16.51
C THR A 419 8.93 22.46 -17.99
N ALA A 420 9.79 22.98 -18.86
CA ALA A 420 9.72 22.74 -20.29
C ALA A 420 9.90 21.25 -20.68
N TYR A 421 10.43 20.43 -19.78
CA TYR A 421 10.82 19.04 -20.06
C TYR A 421 10.27 18.03 -19.05
N MET A 422 9.63 18.50 -17.98
CA MET A 422 9.01 17.66 -16.96
C MET A 422 7.70 18.31 -16.49
N PRO A 423 6.55 17.66 -16.72
CA PRO A 423 5.31 18.11 -16.12
C PRO A 423 5.26 17.70 -14.64
N LYS A 424 4.67 18.56 -13.80
CA LYS A 424 4.24 18.27 -12.42
C LYS A 424 5.37 17.86 -11.48
N LEU A 425 6.13 18.83 -10.98
CA LEU A 425 7.05 18.64 -9.86
C LEU A 425 6.41 19.17 -8.59
N PHE A 426 6.43 18.37 -7.53
CA PHE A 426 5.90 18.70 -6.21
C PHE A 426 7.04 18.93 -5.23
N PHE A 427 6.94 20.01 -4.46
CA PHE A 427 7.87 20.25 -3.37
C PHE A 427 7.60 19.34 -2.19
N HIS A 428 8.63 18.64 -1.72
CA HIS A 428 8.74 18.13 -0.36
C HIS A 428 9.59 19.07 0.51
N TYR A 429 10.57 19.74 -0.09
CA TYR A 429 11.31 20.84 0.52
C TYR A 429 11.80 21.84 -0.56
N PRO A 430 11.79 23.15 -0.30
CA PRO A 430 11.10 23.81 0.82
C PRO A 430 9.59 23.70 0.67
N GLU A 431 8.79 24.06 1.68
CA GLU A 431 7.35 24.27 1.52
C GLU A 431 7.11 25.74 1.14
N PRO A 432 7.07 26.10 -0.16
CA PRO A 432 6.95 27.51 -0.54
C PRO A 432 5.61 28.09 -0.11
N GLU A 433 5.62 29.29 0.47
CA GLU A 433 4.38 29.98 0.88
C GLU A 433 3.53 30.41 -0.32
N VAL A 434 4.15 30.64 -1.48
CA VAL A 434 3.51 31.04 -2.74
C VAL A 434 4.26 30.53 -3.97
N THR A 435 3.53 30.22 -5.04
CA THR A 435 4.03 29.68 -6.32
C THR A 435 4.92 30.60 -7.17
N ASN A 436 5.37 31.76 -6.64
CA ASN A 436 6.19 32.73 -7.37
C ASN A 436 7.31 33.32 -6.50
N SER A 437 7.69 32.63 -5.43
CA SER A 437 8.83 33.01 -4.60
C SER A 437 10.15 32.86 -5.38
N ASP A 438 11.23 33.44 -4.88
CA ASP A 438 12.54 33.35 -5.56
C ASP A 438 13.11 31.91 -5.48
N GLU A 439 12.77 31.17 -4.42
CA GLU A 439 13.00 29.74 -4.27
C GLU A 439 12.36 28.96 -5.43
N TYR A 440 11.05 29.18 -5.66
CA TYR A 440 10.32 28.52 -6.74
C TYR A 440 10.96 28.80 -8.10
N LYS A 441 11.28 30.06 -8.40
CA LYS A 441 11.89 30.44 -9.69
C LYS A 441 13.26 29.83 -9.88
N PHE A 442 14.07 29.76 -8.82
CA PHE A 442 15.38 29.14 -8.88
C PHE A 442 15.25 27.66 -9.24
N VAL A 443 14.41 26.92 -8.51
CA VAL A 443 14.22 25.48 -8.73
C VAL A 443 13.64 25.22 -10.12
N GLN A 444 12.62 25.98 -10.55
CA GLN A 444 12.07 25.87 -11.90
C GLN A 444 13.13 26.11 -12.98
N SER A 445 13.92 27.18 -12.87
CA SER A 445 14.98 27.52 -13.81
C SER A 445 16.10 26.47 -13.85
N TYR A 446 16.47 25.91 -12.70
CA TYR A 446 17.45 24.83 -12.60
C TYR A 446 16.94 23.56 -13.29
N MET A 447 15.70 23.16 -13.01
CA MET A 447 15.09 21.98 -13.62
C MET A 447 14.86 22.13 -15.13
N ASP A 448 14.57 23.35 -15.62
CA ASP A 448 14.54 23.64 -17.05
C ASP A 448 15.91 23.44 -17.72
N GLN A 449 17.01 23.78 -17.04
CA GLN A 449 18.36 23.56 -17.55
C GLN A 449 18.77 22.10 -17.54
N VAL A 450 18.46 21.38 -16.46
CA VAL A 450 18.63 19.92 -16.38
C VAL A 450 17.92 19.28 -17.58
N GLY A 451 16.64 19.58 -17.78
CA GLY A 451 15.87 19.00 -18.87
C GLY A 451 16.38 19.36 -20.26
N LYS A 452 16.86 20.59 -20.44
CA LYS A 452 17.47 21.02 -21.69
C LYS A 452 18.76 20.24 -21.99
N ALA A 453 19.67 20.16 -21.01
CA ALA A 453 20.96 19.49 -21.15
C ALA A 453 20.79 18.00 -21.44
N ILE A 454 19.88 17.33 -20.70
CA ILE A 454 19.53 15.93 -20.92
C ILE A 454 18.96 15.72 -22.32
N LYS A 455 17.99 16.53 -22.74
CA LYS A 455 17.38 16.39 -24.07
C LYS A 455 18.35 16.62 -25.22
N THR A 456 19.30 17.55 -25.05
CA THR A 456 20.32 17.82 -26.08
C THR A 456 21.45 16.80 -26.06
N GLY A 457 21.56 15.98 -25.01
CA GLY A 457 22.66 15.04 -24.79
C GLY A 457 24.01 15.75 -24.60
N ASP A 458 24.01 16.99 -24.09
CA ASP A 458 25.21 17.83 -24.02
C ASP A 458 25.25 18.57 -22.67
N GLY A 459 26.29 18.29 -21.87
CA GLY A 459 26.57 18.97 -20.60
C GLY A 459 25.62 18.65 -19.44
N TYR A 460 24.89 17.52 -19.49
CA TYR A 460 23.98 17.15 -18.39
C TYR A 460 24.75 16.76 -17.12
N GLU A 461 25.96 16.26 -17.26
CA GLU A 461 26.90 15.91 -16.20
C GLU A 461 27.28 17.10 -15.31
N GLU A 462 27.07 18.34 -15.76
CA GLU A 462 27.25 19.55 -14.95
C GLU A 462 26.08 19.78 -13.99
N TYR A 463 24.90 19.19 -14.25
CA TYR A 463 23.68 19.43 -13.50
C TYR A 463 23.19 18.21 -12.70
N ILE A 464 23.48 17.00 -13.15
CA ILE A 464 23.03 15.76 -12.48
C ILE A 464 24.22 14.98 -11.93
N ASP A 465 24.00 14.33 -10.79
CA ASP A 465 24.90 13.31 -10.29
C ASP A 465 24.68 12.03 -11.10
N VAL A 466 25.51 11.80 -12.11
CA VAL A 466 25.28 10.72 -13.09
C VAL A 466 25.28 9.35 -12.42
N ASP A 467 26.09 9.15 -11.38
CA ASP A 467 26.26 7.85 -10.74
C ASP A 467 25.01 7.45 -9.91
N SER A 468 24.38 8.39 -9.21
CA SER A 468 23.08 8.16 -8.56
C SER A 468 21.96 7.85 -9.56
N TRP A 469 21.97 8.49 -10.72
CA TRP A 469 20.99 8.23 -11.80
C TRP A 469 21.19 6.85 -12.43
N VAL A 470 22.43 6.41 -12.58
CA VAL A 470 22.78 5.06 -13.05
C VAL A 470 22.31 4.00 -12.05
N ASP A 471 22.63 4.16 -10.76
CA ASP A 471 22.22 3.19 -9.73
C ASP A 471 20.70 3.09 -9.62
N TRP A 472 20.00 4.23 -9.68
CA TRP A 472 18.54 4.29 -9.71
C TRP A 472 17.97 3.58 -10.95
N PHE A 473 18.53 3.83 -12.13
CA PHE A 473 18.08 3.23 -13.39
C PHE A 473 18.21 1.71 -13.36
N ILE A 474 19.34 1.18 -12.87
CA ILE A 474 19.56 -0.26 -12.75
C ILE A 474 18.48 -0.93 -11.88
N ILE A 475 18.14 -0.36 -10.72
CA ILE A 475 17.11 -0.94 -9.84
C ILE A 475 15.71 -0.86 -10.48
N MET A 476 15.37 0.25 -11.11
CA MET A 476 14.08 0.40 -11.80
C MET A 476 13.95 -0.57 -12.98
N GLU A 477 15.02 -0.80 -13.71
CA GLU A 477 15.02 -1.75 -14.83
C GLU A 477 15.02 -3.21 -14.37
N MET A 478 15.79 -3.56 -13.34
CA MET A 478 15.81 -4.92 -12.80
C MET A 478 14.44 -5.33 -12.25
N SER A 479 13.73 -4.38 -11.62
CA SER A 479 12.38 -4.58 -11.12
C SER A 479 11.30 -4.39 -12.18
N CYS A 480 11.61 -3.75 -13.31
CA CYS A 480 10.65 -3.30 -14.31
C CYS A 480 9.50 -2.52 -13.65
N ASN A 481 9.84 -1.55 -12.79
CA ASN A 481 8.83 -0.81 -12.03
C ASN A 481 8.10 0.20 -12.90
N THR A 482 7.01 -0.23 -13.52
CA THR A 482 6.22 0.57 -14.48
C THR A 482 5.40 1.70 -13.85
N ASP A 483 5.33 1.76 -12.51
CA ASP A 483 4.74 2.90 -11.81
C ASP A 483 5.70 4.10 -11.78
N SER A 484 7.01 3.82 -11.76
CA SER A 484 8.08 4.80 -11.85
C SER A 484 8.44 5.06 -13.31
N GLY A 485 8.53 6.32 -13.71
CA GLY A 485 8.72 6.71 -15.11
C GLY A 485 8.70 8.22 -15.26
N PHE A 486 9.13 8.93 -14.20
CA PHE A 486 9.04 10.39 -14.06
C PHE A 486 7.59 10.94 -14.16
N TRP A 487 6.56 10.09 -13.99
CA TRP A 487 5.15 10.48 -13.90
C TRP A 487 4.54 10.31 -12.49
N ARG A 488 5.15 9.49 -11.62
CA ARG A 488 4.86 9.33 -10.19
C ARG A 488 6.01 8.57 -9.51
N SER A 489 5.99 8.50 -8.18
CA SER A 489 6.86 7.63 -7.36
C SER A 489 8.36 7.81 -7.62
N THR A 490 8.75 8.95 -8.18
CA THR A 490 10.13 9.30 -8.54
C THR A 490 10.52 10.54 -7.74
N PHE A 491 11.62 10.46 -7.02
CA PHE A 491 12.08 11.51 -6.12
C PHE A 491 13.45 12.02 -6.56
N MET A 492 13.73 13.30 -6.31
CA MET A 492 15.01 13.92 -6.62
C MET A 492 15.32 15.03 -5.63
N TYR A 493 16.59 15.20 -5.30
CA TYR A 493 17.02 16.26 -4.40
C TYR A 493 18.34 16.87 -4.84
N LYS A 494 18.58 18.09 -4.37
CA LYS A 494 19.80 18.83 -4.65
C LYS A 494 20.21 19.61 -3.41
N ARG A 495 21.49 19.52 -3.04
CA ARG A 495 22.11 20.39 -2.04
C ARG A 495 22.72 21.64 -2.66
N ASN A 496 23.05 22.63 -1.83
CA ASN A 496 23.77 23.81 -2.29
C ASN A 496 25.16 23.43 -2.82
N GLY A 497 25.48 23.88 -4.04
CA GLY A 497 26.77 23.62 -4.69
C GLY A 497 26.96 22.20 -5.23
N GLU A 498 26.00 21.30 -5.01
CA GLU A 498 26.04 19.91 -5.51
C GLU A 498 25.16 19.72 -6.75
N LYS A 499 25.25 18.54 -7.37
CA LYS A 499 24.43 18.18 -8.53
C LYS A 499 23.11 17.56 -8.08
N LEU A 500 22.14 17.49 -8.99
CA LEU A 500 20.84 16.87 -8.75
C LEU A 500 20.97 15.36 -8.64
N MET A 501 20.61 14.81 -7.49
CA MET A 501 20.58 13.37 -7.23
C MET A 501 19.19 12.79 -7.48
N LEU A 502 19.15 11.52 -7.89
CA LEU A 502 17.91 10.77 -8.08
C LEU A 502 17.71 9.78 -6.94
N GLY A 503 16.48 9.73 -6.43
CA GLY A 503 16.12 8.98 -5.23
C GLY A 503 15.61 9.90 -4.11
N PRO A 504 15.22 9.33 -2.97
CA PRO A 504 15.22 7.90 -2.63
C PRO A 504 14.24 7.08 -3.49
N LEU A 505 14.48 5.77 -3.61
CA LEU A 505 13.59 4.84 -4.32
C LEU A 505 12.27 4.64 -3.55
N TRP A 506 11.17 4.43 -4.28
CA TRP A 506 9.83 4.33 -3.70
C TRP A 506 8.86 3.51 -4.58
N ASP A 507 7.85 2.90 -3.96
CA ASP A 507 6.66 2.25 -4.57
C ASP A 507 6.94 1.15 -5.62
N PHE A 508 7.10 -0.09 -5.19
CA PHE A 508 7.35 -1.27 -6.03
C PHE A 508 6.21 -2.30 -5.99
N ASP A 509 5.04 -1.93 -5.48
CA ASP A 509 3.87 -2.82 -5.43
C ASP A 509 3.39 -3.24 -6.83
N ARG A 510 3.64 -2.42 -7.86
CA ARG A 510 3.37 -2.69 -9.28
C ARG A 510 4.54 -3.26 -10.07
N ALA A 511 5.71 -3.42 -9.45
CA ALA A 511 6.88 -3.96 -10.12
C ALA A 511 6.82 -5.49 -10.29
N TYR A 512 7.81 -6.05 -10.99
CA TYR A 512 7.99 -7.49 -11.18
C TYR A 512 6.83 -8.20 -11.90
N GLY A 513 6.26 -7.55 -12.93
CA GLY A 513 5.13 -8.09 -13.69
C GLY A 513 3.83 -8.17 -12.90
N ASN A 514 3.70 -7.36 -11.82
CA ASN A 514 2.50 -7.33 -10.99
C ASN A 514 1.42 -6.37 -11.51
N PHE A 515 1.65 -5.74 -12.66
CA PHE A 515 0.72 -4.80 -13.26
C PHE A 515 0.13 -5.38 -14.56
N ALA A 516 -1.20 -5.34 -14.67
CA ALA A 516 -1.94 -6.05 -15.72
C ALA A 516 -1.63 -5.59 -17.15
N ASN A 517 -0.98 -4.44 -17.30
CA ASN A 517 -0.65 -3.82 -18.58
C ASN A 517 0.84 -3.95 -18.95
N ASP A 518 1.63 -4.66 -18.15
CA ASP A 518 3.04 -4.85 -18.48
C ASP A 518 3.17 -5.71 -19.74
N ASN A 519 4.17 -5.40 -20.58
CA ASN A 519 4.47 -6.23 -21.73
C ASN A 519 5.07 -7.56 -21.22
N PRO A 520 4.39 -8.71 -21.45
CA PRO A 520 4.75 -9.98 -20.81
C PRO A 520 6.08 -10.55 -21.31
N SER A 521 6.69 -9.98 -22.36
CA SER A 521 8.05 -10.33 -22.75
C SER A 521 9.07 -9.89 -21.71
N TYR A 522 8.85 -8.74 -21.06
CA TYR A 522 9.83 -8.07 -20.19
C TYR A 522 11.21 -7.91 -20.86
N ARG A 523 11.25 -7.81 -22.19
CA ARG A 523 12.46 -7.63 -23.01
C ARG A 523 12.52 -6.23 -23.61
N TYR A 524 12.43 -5.22 -22.75
CA TYR A 524 12.48 -3.80 -23.09
C TYR A 524 13.01 -2.98 -21.90
N TRP A 525 13.53 -1.78 -22.18
CA TRP A 525 13.92 -0.82 -21.15
C TRP A 525 12.67 -0.10 -20.64
N SER A 526 12.20 -0.49 -19.46
CA SER A 526 10.93 -0.02 -18.89
C SER A 526 10.86 1.50 -18.72
N MET A 527 11.96 2.13 -18.32
CA MET A 527 12.06 3.58 -18.14
C MET A 527 12.22 4.35 -19.46
N ALA A 528 12.53 3.69 -20.58
CA ALA A 528 12.80 4.37 -21.84
C ALA A 528 11.75 4.06 -22.94
N GLU A 529 11.18 2.86 -22.93
CA GLU A 529 10.38 2.32 -24.02
C GLU A 529 8.89 2.18 -23.71
N GLN A 530 8.47 2.30 -22.44
CA GLN A 530 7.10 1.95 -22.09
C GLN A 530 6.07 2.93 -22.69
N VAL A 531 5.05 2.35 -23.33
CA VAL A 531 4.04 3.03 -24.15
C VAL A 531 2.77 3.29 -23.34
N TYR A 532 2.85 4.20 -22.37
CA TYR A 532 1.68 5.00 -22.00
C TYR A 532 1.79 6.33 -22.73
N ASP A 533 0.67 6.93 -23.13
CA ASP A 533 0.59 8.23 -23.86
C ASP A 533 1.30 9.42 -23.15
N LEU A 534 1.94 9.18 -21.99
CA LEU A 534 2.62 10.13 -21.12
C LEU A 534 4.08 9.76 -20.80
N ALA A 535 4.56 8.57 -21.18
CA ALA A 535 5.90 8.07 -20.83
C ALA A 535 6.95 8.25 -21.96
N GLN A 536 6.63 9.00 -23.02
CA GLN A 536 7.61 9.38 -24.03
C GLN A 536 8.04 10.84 -23.83
N GLY A 537 9.36 11.11 -23.89
CA GLY A 537 9.92 12.47 -23.85
C GLY A 537 10.27 13.00 -22.45
N HIS A 538 10.56 12.11 -21.49
CA HIS A 538 11.11 12.46 -20.17
C HIS A 538 12.62 12.17 -20.10
N TYR A 539 13.24 12.45 -18.95
CA TYR A 539 14.70 12.43 -18.80
C TYR A 539 15.37 11.10 -19.17
N MET A 540 14.87 9.95 -18.69
CA MET A 540 15.47 8.65 -19.03
C MET A 540 15.29 8.25 -20.48
N SER A 541 14.19 8.63 -21.13
CA SER A 541 14.03 8.39 -22.57
C SER A 541 15.11 9.08 -23.41
N TYR A 542 15.64 10.22 -22.97
CA TYR A 542 16.75 10.90 -23.62
C TYR A 542 18.13 10.37 -23.19
N LEU A 543 18.32 10.08 -21.89
CA LEU A 543 19.58 9.53 -21.39
C LEU A 543 19.86 8.13 -21.94
N TYR A 544 18.80 7.34 -22.19
CA TYR A 544 18.93 6.05 -22.87
C TYR A 544 19.56 6.18 -24.26
N GLU A 545 19.26 7.25 -25.01
CA GLU A 545 19.86 7.49 -26.33
C GLU A 545 21.35 7.91 -26.25
N SER A 546 21.87 8.23 -25.07
CA SER A 546 23.27 8.62 -24.86
C SER A 546 24.18 7.40 -24.75
N ASP A 547 25.14 7.27 -25.69
CA ASP A 547 26.21 6.26 -25.62
C ASP A 547 26.98 6.38 -24.28
N GLU A 548 27.31 7.60 -23.85
CA GLU A 548 28.12 7.84 -22.64
C GLU A 548 27.38 7.47 -21.35
N PHE A 549 26.09 7.85 -21.23
CA PHE A 549 25.30 7.50 -20.05
C PHE A 549 25.17 5.98 -19.92
N MET A 550 24.84 5.32 -21.03
CA MET A 550 24.61 3.89 -20.96
C MET A 550 25.88 3.04 -20.91
N GLU A 551 27.03 3.56 -21.36
CA GLU A 551 28.32 2.95 -21.06
C GLU A 551 28.56 2.91 -19.53
N LYS A 552 28.22 3.98 -18.81
CA LYS A 552 28.26 3.98 -17.34
C LYS A 552 27.26 3.00 -16.73
N VAL A 553 26.06 2.87 -17.30
CA VAL A 553 25.08 1.84 -16.88
C VAL A 553 25.66 0.45 -17.06
N ARG A 554 26.28 0.14 -18.20
CA ARG A 554 26.92 -1.17 -18.43
C ARG A 554 28.05 -1.43 -17.44
N ASP A 555 28.95 -0.47 -17.27
CA ASP A 555 30.10 -0.64 -16.40
C ASP A 555 29.67 -0.85 -14.94
N ARG A 556 28.65 -0.10 -14.48
CA ARG A 556 28.07 -0.26 -13.14
C ARG A 556 27.26 -1.54 -12.98
N TRP A 557 26.53 -1.96 -14.04
CA TRP A 557 25.85 -3.26 -14.08
C TRP A 557 26.87 -4.40 -13.93
N ASP A 558 27.94 -4.40 -14.71
CA ASP A 558 28.99 -5.43 -14.61
C ASP A 558 29.64 -5.53 -13.23
N GLU A 559 29.76 -4.40 -12.54
CA GLU A 559 30.25 -4.36 -11.16
C GLU A 559 29.28 -5.02 -10.17
N LYS A 560 27.97 -4.74 -10.28
CA LYS A 560 26.98 -5.05 -9.24
C LYS A 560 26.06 -6.24 -9.54
N LYS A 561 25.95 -6.69 -10.80
CA LYS A 561 24.89 -7.62 -11.26
C LYS A 561 24.83 -8.93 -10.45
N ASP A 562 25.97 -9.55 -10.15
CA ASP A 562 25.99 -10.82 -9.41
C ASP A 562 25.53 -10.63 -7.96
N GLU A 563 25.99 -9.55 -7.31
CA GLU A 563 25.58 -9.18 -5.95
C GLU A 563 24.10 -8.81 -5.89
N LEU A 564 23.60 -8.05 -6.89
CA LEU A 564 22.19 -7.71 -7.05
C LEU A 564 21.31 -8.94 -7.20
N LEU A 565 21.69 -9.87 -8.08
CA LEU A 565 20.93 -11.10 -8.28
C LEU A 565 20.90 -11.95 -7.01
N ALA A 566 22.04 -12.12 -6.34
CA ALA A 566 22.13 -12.85 -5.09
C ALA A 566 21.24 -12.22 -4.01
N THR A 567 21.39 -10.91 -3.78
CA THR A 567 20.61 -10.13 -2.82
C THR A 567 19.11 -10.25 -3.08
N ALA A 568 18.69 -10.11 -4.34
CA ALA A 568 17.29 -10.22 -4.71
C ALA A 568 16.70 -11.59 -4.38
N ILE A 569 17.39 -12.67 -4.76
CA ILE A 569 16.93 -14.05 -4.54
C ILE A 569 16.92 -14.40 -3.05
N GLU A 570 17.98 -14.03 -2.33
CA GLU A 570 18.09 -14.25 -0.88
C GLU A 570 17.01 -13.49 -0.12
N SER A 571 16.70 -12.26 -0.52
CA SER A 571 15.62 -11.47 0.08
C SER A 571 14.24 -12.08 -0.16
N VAL A 572 13.99 -12.62 -1.36
CA VAL A 572 12.74 -13.34 -1.63
C VAL A 572 12.64 -14.59 -0.77
N ASP A 573 13.73 -15.32 -0.58
CA ASP A 573 13.80 -16.48 0.31
C ASP A 573 13.57 -16.11 1.78
N GLU A 574 14.23 -15.07 2.26
CA GLU A 574 14.13 -14.59 3.63
C GLU A 574 12.71 -14.11 3.95
N TYR A 575 12.23 -13.09 3.24
CA TYR A 575 10.91 -12.52 3.50
C TYR A 575 9.77 -13.48 3.13
N GLY A 576 9.98 -14.33 2.12
CA GLY A 576 9.03 -15.40 1.78
C GLY A 576 8.86 -16.42 2.90
N ARG A 577 9.94 -16.82 3.57
CA ARG A 577 9.84 -17.66 4.79
C ARG A 577 9.14 -16.91 5.91
N MET A 578 9.54 -15.66 6.17
CA MET A 578 9.01 -14.90 7.30
C MET A 578 7.50 -14.66 7.19
N THR A 579 7.00 -14.41 5.97
CA THR A 579 5.58 -14.16 5.71
C THR A 579 4.73 -15.44 5.63
N ARG A 580 5.33 -16.64 5.73
CA ARG A 580 4.64 -17.91 5.43
C ARG A 580 3.38 -18.10 6.27
N THR A 581 3.48 -17.95 7.59
CA THR A 581 2.34 -18.10 8.49
C THR A 581 1.35 -16.95 8.29
N SER A 582 1.85 -15.71 8.33
CA SER A 582 1.02 -14.50 8.24
C SER A 582 0.26 -14.36 6.92
N SER A 583 0.81 -14.89 5.83
CA SER A 583 0.17 -14.85 4.51
C SER A 583 -1.19 -15.58 4.49
N VAL A 584 -1.35 -16.63 5.29
CA VAL A 584 -2.62 -17.36 5.42
C VAL A 584 -3.67 -16.46 6.08
N TYR A 585 -3.30 -15.78 7.16
CA TYR A 585 -4.19 -14.87 7.89
C TYR A 585 -4.47 -13.61 7.08
N ASN A 586 -3.48 -13.08 6.37
CA ASN A 586 -3.64 -11.96 5.45
C ASN A 586 -4.61 -12.32 4.32
N GLY A 587 -4.46 -13.51 3.72
CA GLY A 587 -5.35 -14.01 2.68
C GLY A 587 -6.79 -14.20 3.17
N ARG A 588 -6.98 -14.73 4.39
CA ARG A 588 -8.32 -14.81 5.02
C ARG A 588 -8.94 -13.43 5.24
N ARG A 589 -8.12 -12.43 5.59
CA ARG A 589 -8.59 -11.07 5.90
C ARG A 589 -8.93 -10.26 4.66
N TRP A 590 -8.08 -10.34 3.63
CA TRP A 590 -8.13 -9.43 2.48
C TRP A 590 -8.37 -10.12 1.13
N GLY A 591 -8.37 -11.45 1.07
CA GLY A 591 -8.46 -12.22 -0.18
C GLY A 591 -7.13 -12.35 -0.92
N THR A 592 -6.06 -11.70 -0.45
CA THR A 592 -4.72 -11.74 -1.06
C THR A 592 -3.92 -12.93 -0.52
N TYR A 593 -4.18 -14.12 -1.08
CA TYR A 593 -3.45 -15.35 -0.73
C TYR A 593 -2.10 -15.40 -1.45
N VAL A 594 -1.06 -15.75 -0.69
CA VAL A 594 0.28 -16.03 -1.22
C VAL A 594 0.49 -17.53 -1.28
N SER A 595 1.07 -17.99 -2.39
CA SER A 595 1.52 -19.37 -2.55
C SER A 595 3.02 -19.41 -2.83
N GLU A 596 3.64 -20.57 -2.61
CA GLU A 596 5.03 -20.81 -3.00
C GLU A 596 5.27 -20.49 -4.49
N LYS A 597 4.28 -20.77 -5.34
CA LYS A 597 4.33 -20.46 -6.77
C LYS A 597 4.44 -18.94 -7.04
N ASN A 598 3.83 -18.10 -6.21
CA ASN A 598 3.98 -16.65 -6.34
C ASN A 598 5.43 -16.21 -6.08
N LEU A 599 6.08 -16.79 -5.08
CA LEU A 599 7.49 -16.51 -4.75
C LEU A 599 8.45 -17.05 -5.83
N GLU A 600 8.20 -18.27 -6.32
CA GLU A 600 8.94 -18.85 -7.45
C GLU A 600 8.83 -17.98 -8.71
N ASN A 601 7.63 -17.47 -9.00
CA ASN A 601 7.39 -16.60 -10.14
C ASN A 601 8.15 -15.27 -10.00
N LEU A 602 8.21 -14.68 -8.81
CA LEU A 602 9.01 -13.48 -8.53
C LEU A 602 10.51 -13.74 -8.78
N LYS A 603 11.06 -14.84 -8.27
CA LYS A 603 12.46 -15.23 -8.55
C LYS A 603 12.72 -15.48 -10.03
N SER A 604 11.78 -16.13 -10.72
CA SER A 604 11.86 -16.40 -12.14
C SER A 604 11.88 -15.10 -12.95
N PHE A 605 11.02 -14.15 -12.59
CA PHE A 605 11.00 -12.81 -13.18
C PHE A 605 12.36 -12.12 -13.03
N ILE A 606 12.90 -12.06 -11.80
CA ILE A 606 14.17 -11.40 -11.49
C ILE A 606 15.30 -12.00 -12.35
N LYS A 607 15.39 -13.34 -12.42
CA LYS A 607 16.42 -14.03 -13.24
C LYS A 607 16.28 -13.73 -14.73
N LYS A 608 15.04 -13.66 -15.24
CA LYS A 608 14.78 -13.32 -16.64
C LYS A 608 15.18 -11.89 -16.96
N ARG A 609 14.80 -10.92 -16.10
CA ARG A 609 15.21 -9.52 -16.25
C ARG A 609 16.71 -9.36 -16.17
N TYR A 610 17.35 -9.98 -15.19
CA TYR A 610 18.80 -10.03 -15.07
C TYR A 610 19.46 -10.48 -16.39
N THR A 611 19.02 -11.63 -16.91
CA THR A 611 19.59 -12.22 -18.13
C THR A 611 19.39 -11.28 -19.32
N TRP A 612 18.19 -10.71 -19.46
CA TRP A 612 17.89 -9.81 -20.57
C TRP A 612 18.68 -8.50 -20.50
N ILE A 613 18.80 -7.87 -19.32
CA ILE A 613 19.60 -6.64 -19.14
C ILE A 613 21.05 -6.93 -19.50
N ASP A 614 21.60 -8.03 -18.98
CA ASP A 614 22.98 -8.43 -19.24
C ASP A 614 23.23 -8.67 -20.73
N GLU A 615 22.38 -9.46 -21.41
CA GLU A 615 22.47 -9.67 -22.86
C GLU A 615 22.37 -8.35 -23.64
N SER A 616 21.46 -7.47 -23.23
CA SER A 616 21.19 -6.21 -23.94
C SER A 616 22.39 -5.28 -23.85
N LEU A 617 22.91 -5.00 -22.65
CA LEU A 617 24.06 -4.10 -22.45
C LEU A 617 25.34 -4.58 -23.14
N HIS A 618 25.47 -5.88 -23.41
CA HIS A 618 26.62 -6.49 -24.07
C HIS A 618 26.45 -6.71 -25.58
N THR A 619 25.38 -6.17 -26.18
CA THR A 619 25.15 -6.22 -27.63
C THR A 619 25.62 -4.92 -28.32
N GLU A 620 26.11 -4.99 -29.56
CA GLU A 620 26.47 -3.79 -30.32
C GLU A 620 25.22 -2.92 -30.61
N GLY A 621 25.28 -1.63 -30.28
CA GLY A 621 24.17 -0.70 -30.50
C GLY A 621 23.01 -0.86 -29.51
N PHE A 622 23.30 -1.33 -28.30
CA PHE A 622 22.31 -1.61 -27.24
C PHE A 622 21.39 -0.42 -26.88
N ASN A 623 21.81 0.82 -27.17
CA ASN A 623 21.08 2.06 -26.96
C ASN A 623 20.47 2.68 -28.24
N ARG A 624 20.56 1.98 -29.38
CA ARG A 624 20.12 2.47 -30.70
C ARG A 624 19.01 1.64 -31.32
N HIS A 625 18.47 0.68 -30.58
CA HIS A 625 17.27 -0.02 -30.99
C HIS A 625 16.06 0.87 -30.65
N PRO A 626 15.36 1.49 -31.64
CA PRO A 626 13.96 1.76 -31.41
C PRO A 626 13.32 0.41 -31.09
N ALA A 627 12.55 0.35 -30.01
CA ALA A 627 11.80 -0.84 -29.63
C ALA A 627 11.20 -1.48 -30.89
N PRO A 628 11.54 -2.73 -31.27
CA PRO A 628 10.88 -3.36 -32.41
C PRO A 628 9.43 -3.76 -32.10
N PHE A 629 8.87 -3.34 -30.96
CA PHE A 629 7.61 -3.84 -30.46
C PHE A 629 6.85 -2.71 -29.78
N THR A 630 6.05 -1.96 -30.54
CA THR A 630 4.89 -1.31 -29.94
C THR A 630 3.94 -2.41 -29.44
N VAL A 631 3.17 -2.12 -28.39
CA VAL A 631 2.12 -3.03 -27.85
C VAL A 631 1.06 -3.40 -28.92
N SER A 632 1.13 -2.78 -30.11
CA SER A 632 0.28 -3.02 -31.28
C SER A 632 0.90 -3.87 -32.40
N ASP A 633 2.17 -4.31 -32.30
CA ASP A 633 2.78 -5.11 -33.36
C ASP A 633 2.55 -6.64 -33.16
N PRO A 634 2.17 -7.38 -34.22
CA PRO A 634 1.94 -8.82 -34.13
C PRO A 634 3.26 -9.54 -33.82
N LYS A 635 3.18 -10.48 -32.86
CA LYS A 635 4.31 -11.33 -32.42
C LYS A 635 5.03 -11.98 -33.62
N PRO A 636 6.37 -11.97 -33.68
CA PRO A 636 7.10 -12.85 -34.60
C PRO A 636 6.88 -14.31 -34.23
N ASP A 637 6.59 -15.14 -35.23
CA ASP A 637 6.47 -16.59 -35.09
C ASP A 637 7.85 -17.20 -34.76
N GLU A 638 8.14 -17.47 -33.49
CA GLU A 638 9.18 -18.44 -33.10
C GLU A 638 8.75 -19.33 -31.91
N PRO A 639 9.28 -20.58 -31.88
CA PRO A 639 8.64 -21.71 -31.23
C PRO A 639 9.21 -21.97 -29.83
N GLU A 640 8.33 -21.85 -28.84
CA GLU A 640 8.24 -22.53 -27.54
C GLU A 640 7.57 -21.56 -26.55
N ALA A 641 6.24 -21.53 -26.64
CA ALA A 641 5.43 -20.96 -25.58
C ALA A 641 5.71 -21.76 -24.30
N ILE A 642 6.11 -21.05 -23.23
CA ILE A 642 6.22 -21.59 -21.89
C ILE A 642 4.80 -21.96 -21.44
N ASP A 643 4.47 -23.24 -21.52
CA ASP A 643 3.34 -23.85 -20.82
C ASP A 643 3.45 -23.56 -19.32
N GLY A 644 2.35 -23.12 -18.69
CA GLY A 644 2.18 -23.08 -17.24
C GLY A 644 2.65 -21.81 -16.50
N ILE A 645 1.96 -20.68 -16.69
CA ILE A 645 1.97 -19.55 -15.72
C ILE A 645 0.91 -19.74 -14.63
N PHE A 646 0.35 -20.92 -14.58
CA PHE A 646 -1.01 -21.04 -14.23
C PHE A 646 -1.22 -22.58 -13.96
N PRO A 647 -1.64 -23.04 -12.76
CA PRO A 647 -1.94 -24.45 -12.53
C PRO A 647 -3.44 -24.72 -12.70
N ASP A 648 -3.76 -25.77 -13.45
CA ASP A 648 -5.08 -26.42 -13.54
C ASP A 648 -5.87 -26.45 -12.22
N GLY A 649 -7.20 -26.32 -12.36
CA GLY A 649 -8.16 -26.19 -11.26
C GLY A 649 -8.01 -27.20 -10.12
N GLY A 650 -8.11 -26.68 -8.90
CA GLY A 650 -8.16 -27.45 -7.65
C GLY A 650 -8.95 -26.71 -6.58
N GLU A 651 -10.17 -27.20 -6.34
CA GLU A 651 -11.09 -27.05 -5.20
C GLU A 651 -11.31 -25.67 -4.53
N LEU A 652 -12.59 -25.28 -4.53
CA LEU A 652 -13.23 -24.18 -3.80
C LEU A 652 -12.67 -24.00 -2.37
N GLY A 653 -12.11 -22.82 -2.09
CA GLY A 653 -11.77 -22.41 -0.71
C GLY A 653 -13.02 -22.30 0.18
N PRO A 654 -12.89 -22.45 1.52
CA PRO A 654 -14.02 -22.37 2.41
C PRO A 654 -14.61 -20.96 2.46
N VAL A 655 -15.93 -20.92 2.58
CA VAL A 655 -16.78 -19.74 2.74
C VAL A 655 -16.33 -18.93 3.98
N LEU A 656 -16.15 -17.61 3.83
CA LEU A 656 -15.90 -16.68 4.94
C LEU A 656 -17.07 -16.74 5.96
N PRO A 657 -16.88 -16.33 7.23
CA PRO A 657 -17.96 -16.34 8.23
C PRO A 657 -19.22 -15.56 7.84
N ASP A 658 -19.14 -14.71 6.81
CA ASP A 658 -20.24 -13.93 6.22
C ASP A 658 -20.92 -14.54 4.98
N GLY A 659 -20.48 -15.73 4.54
CA GLY A 659 -21.12 -16.44 3.42
C GLY A 659 -20.50 -16.23 2.04
N THR A 660 -19.42 -15.46 1.91
CA THR A 660 -18.77 -15.23 0.60
C THR A 660 -17.64 -16.22 0.29
N VAL A 661 -17.48 -16.57 -0.99
CA VAL A 661 -16.43 -17.48 -1.50
C VAL A 661 -15.45 -16.68 -2.36
N PRO A 662 -14.13 -16.70 -2.11
CA PRO A 662 -13.17 -16.07 -3.01
C PRO A 662 -12.81 -17.05 -4.14
N PHE A 663 -13.03 -16.66 -5.40
CA PHE A 663 -12.58 -17.48 -6.54
C PHE A 663 -11.11 -17.18 -6.93
N PRO A 664 -10.32 -18.23 -7.20
CA PRO A 664 -8.97 -18.12 -7.74
C PRO A 664 -9.02 -17.85 -9.25
N GLY A 665 -8.20 -16.91 -9.72
CA GLY A 665 -8.01 -16.69 -11.15
C GLY A 665 -7.32 -17.92 -11.76
N ASN A 666 -7.98 -18.56 -12.72
CA ASN A 666 -7.33 -19.49 -13.62
C ASN A 666 -6.54 -18.70 -14.70
N THR A 667 -5.40 -19.17 -15.18
CA THR A 667 -4.99 -20.53 -14.97
C THR A 667 -4.68 -21.38 -16.21
N ASP A 668 -4.55 -20.86 -17.46
CA ASP A 668 -3.73 -21.43 -18.58
C ASP A 668 -4.26 -21.09 -19.99
N GLY A 669 -3.45 -20.41 -20.82
CA GLY A 669 -3.53 -20.53 -22.28
C GLY A 669 -2.53 -21.61 -22.70
N THR A 670 -2.80 -22.59 -23.55
CA THR A 670 -3.44 -22.52 -24.88
C THR A 670 -3.75 -23.96 -25.38
N PRO A 671 -4.30 -24.18 -26.60
CA PRO A 671 -5.17 -25.31 -26.94
C PRO A 671 -4.43 -26.55 -27.48
N VAL A 672 -5.05 -27.73 -27.31
CA VAL A 672 -4.75 -28.91 -28.14
C VAL A 672 -5.89 -29.11 -29.13
N ILE A 673 -5.64 -28.78 -30.39
CA ILE A 673 -6.44 -29.27 -31.51
C ILE A 673 -5.80 -30.59 -31.95
N THR A 674 -6.56 -31.67 -31.92
CA THR A 674 -6.24 -32.86 -32.72
C THR A 674 -7.40 -33.22 -33.64
N GLU A 675 -7.01 -33.41 -34.90
CA GLU A 675 -7.70 -34.11 -36.00
C GLU A 675 -8.67 -33.32 -36.89
N THR A 676 -8.06 -32.68 -37.90
CA THR A 676 -8.30 -32.86 -39.34
C THR A 676 -9.71 -33.23 -39.81
N MET A 677 -10.31 -32.36 -40.65
CA MET A 677 -10.86 -32.79 -41.95
C MET A 677 -11.04 -31.62 -42.93
N GLU A 678 -10.74 -31.90 -44.20
CA GLU A 678 -10.68 -30.99 -45.33
C GLU A 678 -12.05 -30.52 -45.85
N VAL A 679 -12.11 -29.23 -46.18
CA VAL A 679 -12.77 -28.55 -47.33
C VAL A 679 -13.96 -29.25 -48.02
N THR A 680 -15.14 -28.62 -48.04
CA THR A 680 -15.85 -28.28 -49.31
C THR A 680 -16.92 -27.19 -49.14
N PRO A 681 -17.03 -26.20 -50.05
CA PRO A 681 -18.04 -25.14 -49.99
C PRO A 681 -19.33 -25.51 -50.73
N GLY A 682 -20.48 -25.24 -50.12
CA GLY A 682 -21.80 -25.32 -50.76
C GLY A 682 -22.93 -25.64 -49.78
N ALA A 683 -23.74 -24.64 -49.46
CA ALA A 683 -25.02 -24.81 -48.77
C ALA A 683 -25.91 -25.84 -49.49
N PRO A 684 -26.72 -26.65 -48.79
CA PRO A 684 -27.99 -26.14 -48.27
C PRO A 684 -28.41 -26.65 -46.88
N PHE A 685 -29.15 -25.77 -46.21
CA PHE A 685 -30.03 -26.00 -45.08
C PHE A 685 -30.99 -27.19 -45.30
N VAL A 686 -31.38 -27.93 -44.25
CA VAL A 686 -32.76 -28.35 -43.90
C VAL A 686 -32.77 -29.27 -42.66
N ILE A 687 -33.47 -28.79 -41.63
CA ILE A 687 -33.97 -29.47 -40.41
C ILE A 687 -35.21 -30.30 -40.79
N PRO A 688 -35.44 -31.53 -40.26
CA PRO A 688 -36.60 -31.70 -39.35
C PRO A 688 -36.39 -32.77 -38.25
N VAL A 689 -36.68 -32.48 -36.98
CA VAL A 689 -38.00 -32.54 -36.30
C VAL A 689 -38.51 -33.96 -36.07
N TYR A 690 -38.86 -34.26 -34.82
CA TYR A 690 -40.20 -34.69 -34.35
C TYR A 690 -40.09 -34.93 -32.83
N GLY A 691 -40.71 -34.12 -31.97
CA GLY A 691 -42.16 -33.94 -31.82
C GLY A 691 -42.60 -34.79 -30.62
N SER A 692 -43.47 -34.40 -29.70
CA SER A 692 -44.61 -33.48 -29.72
C SER A 692 -45.14 -33.46 -28.26
N PHE A 693 -45.82 -32.43 -27.74
CA PHE A 693 -47.23 -32.17 -28.03
C PHE A 693 -47.69 -30.76 -27.58
N LYS A 694 -48.65 -30.29 -28.36
CA LYS A 694 -49.27 -28.97 -28.56
C LYS A 694 -50.59 -28.89 -27.74
N GLU A 695 -51.19 -27.75 -27.35
CA GLU A 695 -51.94 -26.73 -28.13
C GLU A 695 -52.57 -25.66 -27.16
N PRO A 696 -53.19 -24.53 -27.58
CA PRO A 696 -53.27 -23.86 -28.90
C PRO A 696 -53.06 -22.30 -28.92
N ASP A 697 -52.54 -21.80 -30.05
CA ASP A 697 -52.91 -20.62 -30.90
C ASP A 697 -54.11 -19.76 -30.42
N ASP A 698 -54.24 -18.42 -30.57
CA ASP A 698 -53.59 -17.31 -31.29
C ASP A 698 -54.43 -16.06 -30.83
N THR A 699 -53.91 -14.90 -30.45
CA THR A 699 -53.63 -13.73 -31.31
C THR A 699 -53.08 -12.57 -30.48
N GLY A 700 -51.97 -11.94 -30.90
CA GLY A 700 -51.60 -10.59 -30.39
C GLY A 700 -50.14 -10.17 -30.55
N SER A 701 -49.78 -9.73 -31.77
CA SER A 701 -48.67 -8.82 -32.15
C SER A 701 -47.24 -9.08 -31.63
N GLU A 702 -46.38 -9.53 -32.56
CA GLU A 702 -44.93 -9.29 -32.53
C GLU A 702 -44.65 -7.78 -32.43
N ASN A 703 -43.85 -7.39 -31.44
CA ASN A 703 -43.37 -6.02 -31.29
C ASN A 703 -41.85 -6.02 -31.05
N SER A 704 -41.09 -6.83 -31.80
CA SER A 704 -39.63 -6.74 -31.83
C SER A 704 -39.20 -5.49 -32.59
N LEU A 705 -38.37 -4.64 -32.00
CA LEU A 705 -37.80 -3.46 -32.66
C LEU A 705 -37.00 -3.87 -33.93
N SER A 706 -36.98 -3.00 -34.95
CA SER A 706 -36.38 -3.22 -36.28
C SER A 706 -35.15 -2.33 -36.53
N GLU A 707 -34.44 -2.53 -37.65
CA GLU A 707 -33.17 -1.88 -38.10
C GLU A 707 -33.13 -0.32 -38.10
N ASN A 708 -34.19 0.39 -37.68
CA ASN A 708 -34.32 1.86 -37.78
C ASN A 708 -34.34 2.61 -36.43
N ILE A 709 -33.77 2.05 -35.35
CA ILE A 709 -33.64 2.79 -34.09
C ILE A 709 -32.58 3.90 -34.25
N SER A 710 -32.93 5.10 -33.79
CA SER A 710 -31.98 6.22 -33.64
C SER A 710 -32.29 6.97 -32.34
N VAL A 711 -31.26 7.47 -31.68
CA VAL A 711 -31.39 8.27 -30.46
C VAL A 711 -31.17 9.74 -30.82
N ALA A 712 -32.17 10.58 -30.57
CA ALA A 712 -32.09 12.01 -30.77
C ALA A 712 -31.87 12.72 -29.43
N LEU A 713 -30.99 13.73 -29.44
CA LEU A 713 -30.79 14.64 -28.32
C LEU A 713 -31.62 15.90 -28.49
N SER A 714 -32.35 16.27 -27.44
CA SER A 714 -33.01 17.57 -27.30
C SER A 714 -31.95 18.68 -27.21
N ASP A 715 -32.37 19.94 -27.39
CA ASP A 715 -31.44 21.07 -27.20
C ASP A 715 -31.02 21.22 -25.73
N PHE A 716 -31.85 20.74 -24.80
CA PHE A 716 -31.56 20.76 -23.36
C PHE A 716 -30.48 19.73 -22.98
N GLU A 717 -30.52 18.53 -23.56
CA GLU A 717 -29.52 17.47 -23.29
C GLU A 717 -28.14 17.80 -23.86
N LYS A 718 -28.08 18.67 -24.88
CA LYS A 718 -26.82 19.15 -25.47
C LYS A 718 -26.22 20.34 -24.75
N ASP A 719 -26.99 21.03 -23.92
CA ASP A 719 -26.53 22.23 -23.23
C ASP A 719 -25.60 21.84 -22.08
N ASP A 720 -24.30 22.02 -22.30
CA ASP A 720 -23.24 21.85 -21.31
C ASP A 720 -22.81 23.19 -20.69
N THR A 721 -23.58 24.26 -20.92
CA THR A 721 -23.31 25.59 -20.41
C THR A 721 -24.32 26.01 -19.35
N TRP A 722 -23.93 26.95 -18.50
CA TRP A 722 -24.84 27.61 -17.56
C TRP A 722 -24.41 29.05 -17.30
N ASP A 723 -25.35 29.88 -16.84
CA ASP A 723 -25.07 31.23 -16.33
C ASP A 723 -25.12 31.22 -14.80
N GLU A 724 -23.97 31.43 -14.15
CA GLU A 724 -23.86 31.55 -12.69
C GLU A 724 -24.75 32.64 -12.08
N LYS A 725 -25.22 33.62 -12.87
CA LYS A 725 -26.09 34.70 -12.38
C LYS A 725 -27.56 34.30 -12.31
N THR A 726 -27.97 33.31 -13.08
CA THR A 726 -29.36 32.80 -13.12
C THR A 726 -29.51 31.45 -12.46
N SER A 727 -28.39 30.83 -12.05
CA SER A 727 -28.37 29.54 -11.36
C SER A 727 -28.47 29.70 -9.85
N VAL A 728 -29.00 28.69 -9.18
CA VAL A 728 -28.85 28.53 -7.72
C VAL A 728 -27.58 27.72 -7.48
N SER A 729 -26.67 28.19 -6.63
CA SER A 729 -25.42 27.48 -6.35
C SER A 729 -25.37 26.98 -4.91
N PHE A 730 -25.00 25.73 -4.75
CA PHE A 730 -24.72 25.06 -3.48
C PHE A 730 -23.22 24.79 -3.37
N ASN A 731 -22.63 25.24 -2.28
CA ASN A 731 -21.25 24.96 -1.94
C ASN A 731 -21.17 24.31 -0.57
N PHE A 732 -20.72 23.06 -0.52
CA PHE A 732 -20.53 22.28 0.69
C PHE A 732 -19.16 22.53 1.31
N VAL A 733 -19.14 23.12 2.51
CA VAL A 733 -17.92 23.51 3.24
C VAL A 733 -18.12 23.26 4.73
N ASN A 734 -17.12 22.66 5.41
CA ASN A 734 -17.12 22.44 6.86
C ASN A 734 -18.35 21.69 7.41
N GLY A 735 -18.93 20.75 6.65
CA GLY A 735 -20.10 19.98 7.06
C GLY A 735 -21.43 20.73 6.99
N GLY A 736 -21.46 21.93 6.37
CA GLY A 736 -22.67 22.69 6.05
C GLY A 736 -22.76 23.03 4.57
N VAL A 737 -23.91 23.56 4.15
CA VAL A 737 -24.14 24.03 2.77
C VAL A 737 -24.39 25.54 2.76
N THR A 738 -23.73 26.24 1.86
CA THR A 738 -24.00 27.65 1.56
C THR A 738 -24.76 27.75 0.25
N VAL A 739 -25.79 28.60 0.21
CA VAL A 739 -26.64 28.79 -0.97
C VAL A 739 -26.44 30.19 -1.51
N ARG A 740 -26.30 30.28 -2.83
CA ARG A 740 -26.32 31.53 -3.59
C ARG A 740 -27.49 31.50 -4.57
N PHE A 741 -28.34 32.52 -4.48
CA PHE A 741 -29.48 32.68 -5.39
C PHE A 741 -29.11 33.57 -6.59
N PRO A 742 -29.92 33.51 -7.67
CA PRO A 742 -29.86 34.48 -8.75
C PRO A 742 -29.86 35.92 -8.21
N GLU A 743 -29.12 36.83 -8.87
CA GLU A 743 -28.88 38.23 -8.42
C GLU A 743 -27.84 38.42 -7.29
N GLY A 744 -27.25 37.34 -6.77
CA GLY A 744 -26.04 37.42 -5.92
C GLY A 744 -26.30 37.57 -4.42
N GLU A 745 -27.52 37.33 -3.97
CA GLU A 745 -27.81 37.15 -2.54
C GLU A 745 -27.15 35.84 -2.06
N THR A 746 -26.38 35.94 -0.97
CA THR A 746 -25.66 34.82 -0.34
C THR A 746 -26.13 34.66 1.10
N GLY A 747 -26.52 33.45 1.48
CA GLY A 747 -27.03 33.17 2.83
C GLY A 747 -27.36 31.69 3.06
N VAL A 748 -27.62 31.34 4.32
CA VAL A 748 -28.26 30.06 4.67
C VAL A 748 -29.75 30.37 4.78
N THR A 749 -30.51 30.01 3.76
CA THR A 749 -31.98 30.02 3.81
C THR A 749 -32.47 28.60 3.65
N ASP A 750 -33.21 28.12 4.63
CA ASP A 750 -33.69 26.73 4.65
C ASP A 750 -34.83 26.49 3.65
N GLU A 751 -35.43 27.56 3.09
CA GLU A 751 -36.58 27.49 2.17
C GLU A 751 -36.59 28.62 1.12
N ALA A 752 -36.93 28.27 -0.12
CA ALA A 752 -37.32 29.16 -1.22
C ALA A 752 -38.34 28.45 -2.13
N ASP A 753 -38.98 29.15 -3.07
CA ASP A 753 -39.96 28.53 -3.98
C ASP A 753 -39.36 27.38 -4.82
N SER A 754 -38.06 27.43 -5.11
CA SER A 754 -37.35 26.44 -5.94
C SER A 754 -36.59 25.38 -5.14
N ILE A 755 -36.34 25.58 -3.84
CA ILE A 755 -35.51 24.68 -3.03
C ILE A 755 -36.00 24.59 -1.58
N SER A 756 -35.72 23.47 -0.91
CA SER A 756 -35.85 23.35 0.54
C SER A 756 -34.68 22.54 1.09
N ILE A 757 -34.12 22.94 2.23
CA ILE A 757 -33.02 22.24 2.89
C ILE A 757 -33.52 21.73 4.22
N ASP A 758 -33.58 20.40 4.37
CA ASP A 758 -34.02 19.72 5.58
C ASP A 758 -32.90 18.80 6.09
N GLY A 759 -32.17 19.28 7.09
CA GLY A 759 -31.00 18.59 7.64
C GLY A 759 -29.95 18.32 6.55
N LYS A 760 -29.77 17.05 6.18
CA LYS A 760 -28.82 16.62 5.15
C LYS A 760 -29.40 16.55 3.73
N ARG A 761 -30.70 16.81 3.55
CA ARG A 761 -31.41 16.68 2.27
C ARG A 761 -31.64 18.05 1.65
N ILE A 762 -31.13 18.25 0.44
CA ILE A 762 -31.41 19.42 -0.42
C ILE A 762 -32.47 19.01 -1.43
N LYS A 763 -33.68 19.55 -1.26
CA LYS A 763 -34.79 19.34 -2.17
C LYS A 763 -34.79 20.39 -3.28
N ILE A 764 -34.87 19.95 -4.52
CA ILE A 764 -35.13 20.79 -5.70
C ILE A 764 -36.60 20.64 -6.04
N LEU A 765 -37.34 21.76 -6.03
CA LEU A 765 -38.80 21.80 -6.13
C LEU A 765 -39.32 22.45 -7.42
N ALA A 766 -38.43 22.96 -8.28
CA ALA A 766 -38.80 23.66 -9.51
C ALA A 766 -37.79 23.45 -10.64
N GLU A 767 -38.26 23.66 -11.88
CA GLU A 767 -37.41 23.80 -13.07
C GLU A 767 -36.32 24.87 -12.86
N GLY A 768 -35.10 24.59 -13.31
CA GLY A 768 -33.99 25.52 -13.21
C GLY A 768 -32.61 24.86 -13.25
N THR A 769 -31.58 25.70 -13.13
CA THR A 769 -30.17 25.28 -13.10
C THR A 769 -29.61 25.39 -11.68
N TYR A 770 -29.02 24.29 -11.22
CA TYR A 770 -28.53 24.13 -9.86
C TYR A 770 -27.07 23.67 -9.90
N VAL A 771 -26.16 24.50 -9.39
CA VAL A 771 -24.71 24.24 -9.40
C VAL A 771 -24.27 23.68 -8.06
N PHE A 772 -23.63 22.53 -8.06
CA PHE A 772 -23.16 21.86 -6.86
C PHE A 772 -21.64 21.75 -6.85
N SER A 773 -21.04 22.07 -5.71
CA SER A 773 -19.59 22.06 -5.50
C SER A 773 -19.25 21.77 -4.04
N GLY A 774 -18.02 21.34 -3.78
CA GLY A 774 -17.53 21.08 -2.43
C GLY A 774 -17.81 19.66 -1.93
N PHE A 775 -17.57 19.44 -0.64
CA PHE A 775 -17.60 18.10 -0.03
C PHE A 775 -18.66 18.00 1.08
N ALA A 776 -19.50 16.97 0.98
CA ALA A 776 -20.43 16.59 2.04
C ALA A 776 -20.35 15.07 2.32
N PRO A 777 -19.96 14.67 3.56
CA PRO A 777 -19.78 13.26 3.91
C PRO A 777 -21.10 12.51 4.14
N ASP A 778 -22.20 13.23 4.35
CA ASP A 778 -23.54 12.66 4.43
C ASP A 778 -24.56 13.73 4.04
N ALA A 779 -24.95 13.76 2.76
CA ALA A 779 -25.99 14.63 2.23
C ALA A 779 -26.63 14.01 0.98
N GLN A 780 -27.81 14.52 0.62
CA GLN A 780 -28.62 14.03 -0.48
C GLN A 780 -29.18 15.18 -1.31
N ILE A 781 -29.03 15.08 -2.63
CA ILE A 781 -29.76 15.90 -3.61
C ILE A 781 -31.04 15.13 -3.97
N TYR A 782 -32.18 15.77 -3.74
CA TYR A 782 -33.50 15.17 -3.85
C TYR A 782 -34.35 16.01 -4.81
N VAL A 783 -34.63 15.51 -6.01
CA VAL A 783 -35.46 16.23 -7.00
C VAL A 783 -36.91 15.79 -6.84
N ASP A 784 -37.78 16.76 -6.60
CA ASP A 784 -39.24 16.63 -6.38
C ASP A 784 -39.95 17.86 -6.98
N ALA A 785 -39.67 18.09 -8.26
CA ALA A 785 -40.22 19.15 -9.09
C ALA A 785 -41.46 18.65 -9.87
N PRO A 786 -42.24 19.54 -10.52
CA PRO A 786 -43.34 19.13 -11.39
C PRO A 786 -42.91 18.13 -12.48
N ASP A 787 -43.81 17.21 -12.86
CA ASP A 787 -43.54 16.14 -13.85
C ASP A 787 -43.15 16.64 -15.27
N ASP A 788 -43.33 17.93 -15.57
CA ASP A 788 -42.91 18.56 -16.83
C ASP A 788 -41.65 19.44 -16.68
N ALA A 789 -41.10 19.55 -15.47
CA ALA A 789 -39.97 20.41 -15.15
C ALA A 789 -38.65 19.84 -15.68
N LYS A 790 -37.84 20.72 -16.26
CA LYS A 790 -36.48 20.41 -16.69
C LYS A 790 -35.46 20.84 -15.65
N VAL A 791 -34.74 19.89 -15.06
CA VAL A 791 -33.79 20.18 -13.98
C VAL A 791 -32.36 19.99 -14.48
N HIS A 792 -31.56 21.05 -14.42
CA HIS A 792 -30.17 21.05 -14.88
C HIS A 792 -29.23 21.08 -13.69
N LEU A 793 -28.54 19.98 -13.43
CA LEU A 793 -27.59 19.82 -12.33
C LEU A 793 -26.16 20.01 -12.85
N ILE A 794 -25.48 21.05 -12.39
CA ILE A 794 -24.09 21.29 -12.75
C ILE A 794 -23.19 20.75 -11.64
N PHE A 795 -22.38 19.75 -11.97
CA PHE A 795 -21.40 19.18 -11.05
C PHE A 795 -20.04 19.85 -11.28
N ASN A 796 -19.67 20.72 -10.33
CA ASN A 796 -18.51 21.61 -10.39
C ASN A 796 -17.57 21.35 -9.20
N GLY A 797 -17.00 20.14 -9.14
CA GLY A 797 -16.18 19.71 -8.01
C GLY A 797 -16.99 19.19 -6.83
N LEU A 798 -18.09 18.47 -7.10
CA LEU A 798 -19.01 17.93 -6.10
C LEU A 798 -18.56 16.57 -5.57
N HIS A 799 -18.38 16.44 -4.27
CA HIS A 799 -18.12 15.17 -3.59
C HIS A 799 -19.22 14.91 -2.57
N LEU A 800 -20.08 13.94 -2.83
CA LEU A 800 -21.30 13.71 -2.08
C LEU A 800 -21.46 12.24 -1.71
N ASN A 801 -21.51 11.95 -0.42
CA ASN A 801 -21.85 10.63 0.10
C ASN A 801 -23.21 10.68 0.80
N CYS A 802 -24.00 9.62 0.71
CA CYS A 802 -25.23 9.47 1.48
C CYS A 802 -25.25 8.11 2.16
N SER A 803 -25.15 8.09 3.49
CA SER A 803 -24.91 6.87 4.27
C SER A 803 -26.11 5.91 4.35
N ASP A 804 -27.32 6.38 4.03
CA ASP A 804 -28.59 5.66 4.22
C ASP A 804 -29.52 5.70 2.98
N SER A 805 -29.06 6.25 1.85
CA SER A 805 -29.81 6.37 0.61
C SER A 805 -28.88 6.68 -0.59
N ALA A 806 -29.47 7.01 -1.73
CA ALA A 806 -28.75 7.53 -2.90
C ALA A 806 -28.34 9.00 -2.67
N PRO A 807 -27.08 9.41 -2.96
CA PRO A 807 -26.67 10.81 -2.90
C PRO A 807 -27.40 11.71 -3.91
N LEU A 808 -27.85 11.16 -5.04
CA LEU A 808 -28.76 11.84 -5.96
C LEU A 808 -29.96 10.96 -6.27
N CYS A 809 -31.16 11.44 -5.93
CA CYS A 809 -32.41 10.82 -6.33
C CYS A 809 -33.38 11.84 -6.91
N ASP A 810 -33.92 11.53 -8.09
CA ASP A 810 -35.02 12.25 -8.71
C ASP A 810 -36.30 11.41 -8.64
N LEU A 811 -37.27 11.89 -7.86
CA LEU A 811 -38.57 11.25 -7.69
C LEU A 811 -39.70 12.01 -8.39
N GLY A 812 -39.41 13.16 -9.01
CA GLY A 812 -40.36 14.03 -9.65
C GLY A 812 -39.66 15.08 -10.52
N SER A 813 -39.68 14.87 -11.83
CA SER A 813 -39.26 15.83 -12.86
C SER A 813 -39.69 15.30 -14.23
N GLY A 814 -39.62 16.12 -15.27
CA GLY A 814 -39.74 15.63 -16.65
C GLY A 814 -38.44 15.05 -17.19
N GLU A 815 -37.30 15.67 -16.85
CA GLU A 815 -35.97 15.33 -17.36
C GLU A 815 -34.90 15.95 -16.45
N VAL A 816 -33.86 15.18 -16.14
CA VAL A 816 -32.66 15.65 -15.42
C VAL A 816 -31.45 15.60 -16.35
N VAL A 817 -30.78 16.73 -16.53
CA VAL A 817 -29.47 16.81 -17.20
C VAL A 817 -28.39 17.05 -16.16
N ILE A 818 -27.37 16.20 -16.13
CA ILE A 818 -26.17 16.36 -15.31
C ILE A 818 -25.02 16.83 -16.21
N THR A 819 -24.52 18.04 -15.96
CA THR A 819 -23.36 18.59 -16.67
C THR A 819 -22.13 18.52 -15.80
N LEU A 820 -21.09 17.83 -16.29
CA LEU A 820 -19.79 17.70 -15.64
C LEU A 820 -18.90 18.87 -16.06
N CYS A 821 -18.70 19.84 -15.17
CA CYS A 821 -17.88 21.02 -15.48
C CYS A 821 -16.45 20.62 -15.87
N ASP A 822 -15.95 21.18 -16.97
CA ASP A 822 -14.61 20.94 -17.48
C ASP A 822 -13.53 21.15 -16.41
N GLY A 823 -12.57 20.23 -16.36
CA GLY A 823 -11.45 20.29 -15.40
C GLY A 823 -11.82 19.96 -13.95
N THR A 824 -13.09 19.63 -13.66
CA THR A 824 -13.56 19.29 -12.31
C THR A 824 -13.78 17.79 -12.14
N TYR A 825 -13.73 17.35 -10.89
CA TYR A 825 -13.94 15.96 -10.51
C TYR A 825 -15.10 15.87 -9.54
N ASN A 826 -16.00 14.94 -9.84
CA ASN A 826 -17.23 14.77 -9.08
C ASN A 826 -17.32 13.32 -8.61
N VAL A 827 -17.70 13.11 -7.35
CA VAL A 827 -17.76 11.79 -6.71
C VAL A 827 -19.08 11.64 -5.99
N LEU A 828 -19.84 10.61 -6.35
CA LEU A 828 -21.07 10.23 -5.66
C LEU A 828 -20.93 8.80 -5.12
N SER A 829 -21.23 8.58 -3.85
CA SER A 829 -21.18 7.27 -3.19
C SER A 829 -22.43 7.05 -2.32
N ASP A 830 -23.02 5.85 -2.41
CA ASP A 830 -24.21 5.48 -1.65
C ASP A 830 -23.91 4.59 -0.43
N GLY A 831 -24.86 4.50 0.49
CA GLY A 831 -24.75 3.69 1.69
C GLY A 831 -25.13 2.23 1.44
N LYS A 832 -24.45 1.28 2.10
CA LYS A 832 -24.76 -0.17 2.04
C LYS A 832 -26.20 -0.54 2.41
N ILE A 833 -26.91 0.32 3.12
CA ILE A 833 -28.28 0.11 3.57
C ILE A 833 -29.10 1.31 3.09
N TYR A 834 -30.20 1.03 2.40
CA TYR A 834 -31.23 2.05 2.12
C TYR A 834 -32.32 1.89 3.16
N ALA A 835 -32.69 2.97 3.83
CA ALA A 835 -33.66 2.95 4.92
C ALA A 835 -34.75 4.02 4.72
N GLY A 836 -35.90 3.83 5.38
CA GLY A 836 -37.01 4.80 5.36
C GLY A 836 -37.55 5.03 3.94
N ASP A 837 -37.78 6.31 3.60
CA ASP A 837 -38.35 6.73 2.31
C ASP A 837 -37.65 6.12 1.09
N ALA A 838 -36.34 5.83 1.19
CA ALA A 838 -35.58 5.26 0.08
C ALA A 838 -36.07 3.86 -0.32
N GLU A 839 -36.51 3.07 0.66
CA GLU A 839 -37.07 1.73 0.45
C GLU A 839 -38.50 1.83 -0.09
N ASP A 840 -39.32 2.72 0.49
CA ASP A 840 -40.71 2.96 0.09
C ASP A 840 -40.82 3.44 -1.36
N GLU A 841 -39.88 4.29 -1.80
CA GLU A 841 -39.80 4.85 -3.15
C GLU A 841 -39.09 3.93 -4.16
N GLY A 842 -38.55 2.80 -3.69
CA GLY A 842 -37.87 1.81 -4.53
C GLY A 842 -36.58 2.31 -5.16
N ILE A 843 -35.88 3.23 -4.49
CA ILE A 843 -34.59 3.78 -4.92
C ILE A 843 -33.57 2.63 -4.91
N ASN A 844 -32.84 2.46 -6.01
CA ASN A 844 -31.97 1.29 -6.17
C ASN A 844 -30.69 1.57 -6.97
N ALA A 845 -30.26 2.83 -7.02
CA ALA A 845 -29.00 3.24 -7.63
C ALA A 845 -28.36 4.39 -6.84
N CYS A 846 -27.05 4.59 -6.95
CA CYS A 846 -26.35 5.73 -6.35
C CYS A 846 -26.76 7.06 -7.00
N ILE A 847 -26.95 7.05 -8.32
CA ILE A 847 -27.68 8.09 -9.04
C ILE A 847 -28.97 7.47 -9.53
N TYR A 848 -30.11 7.91 -9.01
CA TYR A 848 -31.41 7.34 -9.31
C TYR A 848 -32.37 8.40 -9.86
N SER A 849 -33.16 8.06 -10.89
CA SER A 849 -34.28 8.90 -11.35
C SER A 849 -35.51 8.07 -11.72
N LYS A 850 -36.70 8.65 -11.50
CA LYS A 850 -37.98 8.15 -12.03
C LYS A 850 -38.25 8.59 -13.48
N SER A 851 -37.42 9.49 -14.02
CA SER A 851 -37.57 10.14 -15.32
C SER A 851 -36.29 9.99 -16.15
N ASP A 852 -36.23 10.64 -17.31
CA ASP A 852 -35.05 10.61 -18.19
C ASP A 852 -33.83 11.29 -17.52
N ILE A 853 -32.65 10.65 -17.62
CA ILE A 853 -31.36 11.24 -17.25
C ILE A 853 -30.48 11.40 -18.49
N ALA A 854 -29.88 12.57 -18.67
CA ALA A 854 -28.75 12.77 -19.58
C ALA A 854 -27.50 13.26 -18.84
N VAL A 855 -26.32 12.84 -19.29
CA VAL A 855 -25.02 13.29 -18.77
C VAL A 855 -24.18 13.90 -19.90
N ASN A 856 -23.65 15.11 -19.69
CA ASN A 856 -22.79 15.82 -20.66
C ASN A 856 -21.65 16.59 -19.95
N GLY A 857 -20.87 17.37 -20.72
CA GLY A 857 -19.70 18.12 -20.24
C GLY A 857 -18.38 17.35 -20.33
N GLY A 858 -17.23 18.01 -20.11
CA GLY A 858 -15.89 17.43 -20.19
C GLY A 858 -15.27 17.05 -18.85
N GLY A 859 -15.95 17.30 -17.73
CA GLY A 859 -15.51 16.92 -16.38
C GLY A 859 -15.50 15.42 -16.10
N TYR A 860 -15.12 15.06 -14.87
CA TYR A 860 -15.08 13.67 -14.39
C TYR A 860 -16.22 13.37 -13.42
N LEU A 861 -16.77 12.17 -13.52
CA LEU A 861 -17.76 11.64 -12.58
C LEU A 861 -17.36 10.23 -12.14
N ASN A 862 -17.16 10.04 -10.85
CA ASN A 862 -17.01 8.73 -10.21
C ASN A 862 -18.30 8.39 -9.44
N VAL A 863 -18.90 7.24 -9.73
CA VAL A 863 -20.11 6.74 -9.07
C VAL A 863 -19.82 5.42 -8.38
N GLU A 864 -20.06 5.36 -7.08
CA GLU A 864 -19.92 4.16 -6.26
C GLU A 864 -21.30 3.69 -5.79
N GLY A 865 -21.92 2.81 -6.57
CA GLY A 865 -23.15 2.09 -6.21
C GLY A 865 -22.86 0.92 -5.30
N ILE A 866 -22.61 1.19 -4.02
CA ILE A 866 -22.28 0.19 -2.99
C ILE A 866 -23.49 -0.68 -2.66
N ARG A 867 -24.71 -0.13 -2.70
CA ARG A 867 -25.95 -0.85 -2.37
C ARG A 867 -26.44 -1.78 -3.46
N ASN A 868 -26.52 -1.27 -4.69
CA ASN A 868 -27.17 -1.93 -5.82
C ASN A 868 -26.61 -1.40 -7.16
N ASN A 869 -27.37 -0.62 -7.94
CA ASN A 869 -26.89 -0.15 -9.25
C ASN A 869 -26.03 1.12 -9.10
N GLY A 870 -25.19 1.41 -10.10
CA GLY A 870 -24.43 2.67 -10.15
C GLY A 870 -25.33 3.84 -10.54
N ILE A 871 -25.72 3.88 -11.82
CA ILE A 871 -26.63 4.89 -12.38
C ILE A 871 -27.92 4.19 -12.83
N GLY A 872 -29.07 4.67 -12.38
CA GLY A 872 -30.37 4.04 -12.62
C GLY A 872 -31.46 5.04 -13.02
N SER A 873 -32.26 4.68 -14.02
CA SER A 873 -33.48 5.42 -14.38
C SER A 873 -34.65 4.47 -14.62
N LYS A 874 -35.87 4.91 -14.27
CA LYS A 874 -37.12 4.22 -14.62
C LYS A 874 -37.54 4.40 -16.08
N ASP A 875 -36.89 5.30 -16.81
CA ASP A 875 -37.07 5.58 -18.23
C ASP A 875 -35.71 5.48 -18.96
N ASN A 876 -35.23 6.55 -19.60
CA ASN A 876 -34.04 6.53 -20.46
C ASN A 876 -32.79 7.10 -19.76
N ILE A 877 -31.62 6.54 -20.09
CA ILE A 877 -30.31 7.13 -19.74
C ILE A 877 -29.56 7.46 -21.03
N LYS A 878 -29.05 8.69 -21.14
CA LYS A 878 -28.20 9.12 -22.26
C LYS A 878 -26.86 9.67 -21.77
N ILE A 879 -25.77 9.02 -22.16
CA ILE A 879 -24.42 9.53 -21.97
C ILE A 879 -24.00 10.25 -23.24
N VAL A 880 -24.02 11.58 -23.20
CA VAL A 880 -23.69 12.46 -24.34
C VAL A 880 -22.19 12.68 -24.43
N SER A 881 -21.55 12.99 -23.30
CA SER A 881 -20.10 13.21 -23.17
C SER A 881 -19.67 13.08 -21.70
N GLY A 882 -18.38 13.24 -21.42
CA GLY A 882 -17.82 13.21 -20.06
C GLY A 882 -16.86 12.05 -19.81
N ASN A 883 -16.15 12.11 -18.68
CA ASN A 883 -15.25 11.05 -18.23
C ASN A 883 -15.89 10.35 -17.02
N ILE A 884 -16.53 9.22 -17.25
CA ILE A 884 -17.42 8.59 -16.28
C ILE A 884 -16.84 7.25 -15.84
N TYR A 885 -16.69 7.07 -14.54
CA TYR A 885 -16.34 5.80 -13.91
C TYR A 885 -17.49 5.36 -13.01
N VAL A 886 -17.90 4.11 -13.13
CA VAL A 886 -18.96 3.51 -12.31
C VAL A 886 -18.46 2.21 -11.70
N TYR A 887 -18.55 2.11 -10.38
CA TYR A 887 -18.50 0.83 -9.67
C TYR A 887 -19.91 0.53 -9.14
N ALA A 888 -20.42 -0.68 -9.34
CA ALA A 888 -21.74 -1.08 -8.88
C ALA A 888 -21.75 -2.50 -8.30
N TYR A 889 -22.41 -2.66 -7.15
CA TYR A 889 -22.65 -3.97 -6.53
C TYR A 889 -23.61 -4.85 -7.35
N ASN A 890 -24.49 -4.24 -8.14
CA ASN A 890 -25.37 -4.94 -9.07
C ASN A 890 -25.07 -4.40 -10.48
N ASN A 891 -26.03 -3.76 -11.15
CA ASN A 891 -25.83 -3.31 -12.52
C ASN A 891 -25.10 -1.96 -12.57
N GLY A 892 -24.17 -1.79 -13.49
CA GLY A 892 -23.42 -0.55 -13.66
C GLY A 892 -24.32 0.63 -14.03
N ILE A 893 -24.83 0.61 -15.26
CA ILE A 893 -25.76 1.61 -15.79
C ILE A 893 -27.05 0.93 -16.22
N LYS A 894 -28.17 1.32 -15.62
CA LYS A 894 -29.46 0.66 -15.82
C LYS A 894 -30.58 1.65 -16.12
N GLY A 895 -30.96 1.77 -17.39
CA GLY A 895 -32.14 2.50 -17.82
C GLY A 895 -33.26 1.51 -18.17
N ASN A 896 -34.42 1.60 -17.54
CA ASN A 896 -35.50 0.66 -17.83
C ASN A 896 -35.90 0.68 -19.32
N ASP A 897 -36.14 1.85 -19.90
CA ASP A 897 -36.57 1.99 -21.30
C ASP A 897 -35.38 1.87 -22.25
N SER A 898 -34.29 2.62 -22.02
CA SER A 898 -33.08 2.52 -22.82
C SER A 898 -31.83 3.04 -22.12
N VAL A 899 -30.67 2.59 -22.61
CA VAL A 899 -29.36 3.19 -22.30
C VAL A 899 -28.66 3.54 -23.61
N ALA A 900 -28.29 4.80 -23.78
CA ALA A 900 -27.62 5.30 -24.98
C ALA A 900 -26.26 5.94 -24.67
N PHE A 901 -25.24 5.61 -25.44
CA PHE A 901 -23.91 6.21 -25.40
C PHE A 901 -23.63 6.91 -26.73
N LEU A 902 -23.46 8.23 -26.72
CA LEU A 902 -23.25 9.06 -27.91
C LEU A 902 -21.84 9.69 -27.93
N GLY A 903 -21.06 9.48 -26.86
CA GLY A 903 -19.74 10.07 -26.67
C GLY A 903 -19.18 9.76 -25.29
N GLY A 904 -18.09 10.46 -24.92
CA GLY A 904 -17.45 10.33 -23.61
C GLY A 904 -16.44 9.18 -23.49
N ASN A 905 -15.76 9.14 -22.34
CA ASN A 905 -14.89 8.05 -21.91
C ASN A 905 -15.56 7.37 -20.71
N VAL A 906 -16.10 6.16 -20.88
CA VAL A 906 -16.90 5.49 -19.84
C VAL A 906 -16.25 4.18 -19.40
N ILE A 907 -16.03 4.02 -18.11
CA ILE A 907 -15.51 2.79 -17.51
C ILE A 907 -16.53 2.30 -16.49
N VAL A 908 -16.90 1.03 -16.56
CA VAL A 908 -17.85 0.42 -15.62
C VAL A 908 -17.29 -0.89 -15.09
N HIS A 909 -17.42 -1.08 -13.78
CA HIS A 909 -17.21 -2.34 -13.08
C HIS A 909 -18.49 -2.70 -12.32
N ALA A 910 -19.14 -3.77 -12.72
CA ALA A 910 -20.43 -4.21 -12.16
C ALA A 910 -20.33 -5.66 -11.69
N LEU A 911 -20.89 -5.98 -10.51
CA LEU A 911 -21.05 -7.39 -10.10
C LEU A 911 -22.34 -8.04 -10.63
N GLY A 912 -23.19 -7.27 -11.32
CA GLY A 912 -24.24 -7.75 -12.20
C GLY A 912 -23.90 -7.39 -13.65
N ASP A 913 -24.87 -6.87 -14.39
CA ASP A 913 -24.65 -6.44 -15.77
C ASP A 913 -23.93 -5.10 -15.84
N ALA A 914 -22.99 -4.92 -16.76
CA ALA A 914 -22.36 -3.61 -16.91
C ALA A 914 -23.36 -2.57 -17.43
N VAL A 915 -24.18 -2.92 -18.42
CA VAL A 915 -25.26 -2.08 -18.93
C VAL A 915 -26.53 -2.90 -19.11
N LYS A 916 -27.66 -2.40 -18.58
CA LYS A 916 -28.93 -3.11 -18.62
C LYS A 916 -30.11 -2.24 -19.04
N SER A 917 -30.98 -2.78 -19.88
CA SER A 917 -32.33 -2.27 -20.13
C SER A 917 -33.40 -3.32 -19.84
N ASP A 918 -34.37 -2.96 -18.99
CA ASP A 918 -35.33 -3.89 -18.38
C ASP A 918 -36.69 -3.95 -19.09
N LYS A 919 -37.02 -3.00 -19.96
CA LYS A 919 -38.32 -2.95 -20.61
C LYS A 919 -38.47 -4.13 -21.56
N LYS A 920 -39.36 -5.04 -21.22
CA LYS A 920 -39.60 -6.27 -21.99
C LYS A 920 -39.98 -5.95 -23.43
N GLU A 921 -39.42 -6.71 -24.37
CA GLU A 921 -39.65 -6.69 -25.82
C GLU A 921 -39.22 -5.42 -26.56
N VAL A 922 -39.13 -4.27 -25.88
CA VAL A 922 -38.86 -2.96 -26.51
C VAL A 922 -37.74 -2.16 -25.85
N GLY A 923 -37.13 -2.65 -24.77
CA GLY A 923 -35.99 -2.00 -24.12
C GLY A 923 -34.72 -2.18 -24.93
N PHE A 924 -33.92 -1.12 -25.10
CA PHE A 924 -32.77 -1.16 -26.01
C PHE A 924 -31.51 -0.49 -25.45
N ILE A 925 -30.36 -0.94 -25.97
CA ILE A 925 -29.05 -0.34 -25.74
C ILE A 925 -28.51 0.17 -27.08
N TYR A 926 -28.07 1.42 -27.11
CA TYR A 926 -27.62 2.09 -28.34
C TYR A 926 -26.27 2.78 -28.13
N ILE A 927 -25.30 2.52 -29.01
CA ILE A 927 -23.95 3.06 -28.93
C ILE A 927 -23.57 3.69 -30.27
N ASP A 928 -23.24 4.97 -30.27
CA ASP A 928 -22.88 5.75 -31.46
C ASP A 928 -21.83 6.83 -31.13
N GLY A 929 -20.78 6.43 -30.40
CA GLY A 929 -19.64 7.27 -30.07
C GLY A 929 -19.00 6.96 -28.72
N GLY A 930 -17.81 7.50 -28.49
CA GLY A 930 -17.07 7.38 -27.23
C GLY A 930 -16.03 6.27 -27.18
N ASN A 931 -15.28 6.21 -26.07
CA ASN A 931 -14.35 5.13 -25.72
C ASN A 931 -14.82 4.49 -24.40
N MET A 932 -15.06 3.19 -24.41
CA MET A 932 -15.73 2.52 -23.30
C MET A 932 -15.03 1.23 -22.91
N SER A 933 -15.03 0.95 -21.61
CA SER A 933 -14.54 -0.31 -21.03
C SER A 933 -15.53 -0.82 -20.00
N PHE A 934 -16.12 -1.98 -20.26
CA PHE A 934 -17.13 -2.60 -19.40
C PHE A 934 -16.59 -3.90 -18.80
N THR A 935 -16.60 -4.00 -17.47
CA THR A 935 -16.35 -5.23 -16.72
C THR A 935 -17.61 -5.63 -15.98
N ALA A 936 -18.10 -6.85 -16.20
CA ALA A 936 -19.31 -7.40 -15.58
C ALA A 936 -19.07 -8.79 -14.99
N GLU A 937 -19.66 -9.10 -13.85
CA GLU A 937 -19.71 -10.48 -13.34
C GLU A 937 -20.93 -11.26 -13.90
N ASP A 938 -21.85 -10.59 -14.60
CA ASP A 938 -22.90 -11.21 -15.42
C ASP A 938 -22.76 -10.78 -16.90
N ASP A 939 -23.76 -10.18 -17.55
CA ASP A 939 -23.67 -9.79 -18.95
C ASP A 939 -23.01 -8.41 -19.13
N ALA A 940 -22.21 -8.21 -20.20
CA ALA A 940 -21.71 -6.85 -20.49
C ALA A 940 -22.85 -5.93 -20.93
N PHE A 941 -23.76 -6.44 -21.76
CA PHE A 941 -24.96 -5.75 -22.19
C PHE A 941 -26.17 -6.68 -22.10
N GLN A 942 -27.19 -6.30 -21.34
CA GLN A 942 -28.48 -7.00 -21.33
C GLN A 942 -29.64 -6.09 -21.75
N CYS A 943 -30.42 -6.53 -22.73
CA CYS A 943 -31.69 -5.90 -23.10
C CYS A 943 -32.63 -6.91 -23.74
N SER A 944 -33.88 -6.54 -24.07
CA SER A 944 -34.82 -7.47 -24.71
C SER A 944 -35.31 -7.03 -26.09
N GLY A 945 -35.26 -5.74 -26.40
CA GLY A 945 -35.72 -5.18 -27.66
C GLY A 945 -34.62 -5.06 -28.73
N ALA A 946 -33.52 -4.35 -28.43
CA ALA A 946 -32.40 -4.25 -29.37
C ALA A 946 -31.06 -3.84 -28.73
N PHE A 947 -29.96 -4.37 -29.25
CA PHE A 947 -28.60 -3.88 -29.03
C PHE A 947 -28.02 -3.34 -30.34
N ILE A 948 -27.55 -2.09 -30.35
CA ILE A 948 -27.01 -1.47 -31.56
C ILE A 948 -25.69 -0.76 -31.25
N LEU A 949 -24.62 -1.17 -31.90
CA LEU A 949 -23.31 -0.51 -31.92
C LEU A 949 -23.03 0.03 -33.34
N LYS A 950 -23.16 1.35 -33.51
CA LYS A 950 -22.92 2.08 -34.77
C LYS A 950 -21.48 2.57 -34.88
N SER A 951 -20.95 3.12 -33.79
CA SER A 951 -19.61 3.72 -33.72
C SER A 951 -19.13 3.81 -32.27
N GLY A 952 -17.83 4.06 -32.07
CA GLY A 952 -17.19 4.06 -30.74
C GLY A 952 -16.23 2.89 -30.56
N LYS A 953 -15.36 2.97 -29.54
CA LYS A 953 -14.46 1.88 -29.16
C LYS A 953 -14.97 1.25 -27.87
N VAL A 954 -15.22 -0.05 -27.88
CA VAL A 954 -15.82 -0.74 -26.73
C VAL A 954 -15.00 -1.99 -26.41
N HIS A 955 -14.40 -1.98 -25.22
CA HIS A 955 -13.74 -3.14 -24.64
C HIS A 955 -14.65 -3.76 -23.59
N VAL A 956 -14.77 -5.08 -23.61
CA VAL A 956 -15.67 -5.80 -22.71
C VAL A 956 -14.97 -7.01 -22.10
N ARG A 957 -15.15 -7.17 -20.78
CA ARG A 957 -14.83 -8.38 -20.02
C ARG A 957 -16.07 -8.75 -19.21
N CYS A 958 -16.59 -9.96 -19.39
CA CYS A 958 -17.77 -10.40 -18.65
C CYS A 958 -17.73 -11.91 -18.38
N LEU A 959 -18.36 -12.36 -17.29
CA LEU A 959 -18.51 -13.80 -17.03
C LEU A 959 -19.74 -14.40 -17.73
N GLY A 960 -20.78 -13.59 -17.95
CA GLY A 960 -21.97 -13.93 -18.71
C GLY A 960 -21.76 -13.74 -20.21
N LYS A 961 -22.80 -13.30 -20.91
CA LYS A 961 -22.76 -13.00 -22.34
C LYS A 961 -22.26 -11.58 -22.57
N THR A 962 -21.49 -11.42 -23.64
CA THR A 962 -21.12 -10.08 -24.12
C THR A 962 -22.36 -9.27 -24.48
N VAL A 963 -23.34 -9.86 -25.17
CA VAL A 963 -24.63 -9.24 -25.46
C VAL A 963 -25.75 -10.27 -25.25
N ASP A 964 -26.46 -10.17 -24.11
CA ASP A 964 -27.71 -10.87 -23.90
C ASP A 964 -28.89 -10.01 -24.40
N CYS A 965 -29.33 -10.31 -25.62
CA CYS A 965 -30.46 -9.63 -26.23
C CYS A 965 -31.33 -10.62 -27.00
N ASP A 966 -32.62 -10.67 -26.63
CA ASP A 966 -33.64 -11.50 -27.30
C ASP A 966 -34.05 -10.92 -28.66
N GLY A 967 -33.96 -9.60 -28.81
CA GLY A 967 -34.36 -8.86 -30.01
C GLY A 967 -33.22 -8.61 -31.01
N TYR A 968 -33.29 -7.48 -31.72
CA TYR A 968 -32.37 -7.16 -32.81
C TYR A 968 -30.95 -6.83 -32.30
N LYS A 969 -29.91 -7.29 -33.00
CA LYS A 969 -28.50 -6.98 -32.68
C LYS A 969 -27.77 -6.45 -33.92
N GLU A 970 -27.04 -5.35 -33.77
CA GLU A 970 -26.20 -4.75 -34.81
C GLU A 970 -24.84 -4.35 -34.21
N GLY A 971 -23.75 -4.73 -34.89
CA GLY A 971 -22.39 -4.30 -34.54
C GLY A 971 -21.72 -5.06 -33.39
N GLU A 972 -22.34 -6.12 -32.85
CA GLU A 972 -21.76 -6.92 -31.74
C GLU A 972 -20.39 -7.53 -32.10
N GLU A 973 -20.13 -7.78 -33.38
CA GLU A 973 -18.84 -8.25 -33.90
C GLU A 973 -17.70 -7.23 -33.77
N SER A 974 -18.02 -5.96 -33.52
CA SER A 974 -17.04 -4.88 -33.31
C SER A 974 -16.65 -4.72 -31.85
N LEU A 975 -17.21 -5.53 -30.94
CA LEU A 975 -16.82 -5.54 -29.52
C LEU A 975 -15.49 -6.25 -29.34
N ASP A 976 -14.54 -5.58 -28.72
CA ASP A 976 -13.23 -6.15 -28.40
C ASP A 976 -13.33 -6.91 -27.07
N PHE A 977 -13.51 -8.22 -27.15
CA PHE A 977 -13.63 -9.09 -25.98
C PHE A 977 -12.26 -9.48 -25.44
N VAL A 978 -12.01 -9.08 -24.20
CA VAL A 978 -10.78 -9.42 -23.48
C VAL A 978 -11.13 -10.49 -22.45
N MET A 979 -10.78 -11.76 -22.72
CA MET A 979 -10.98 -12.87 -21.77
C MET A 979 -10.37 -12.55 -20.41
#